data_AF-A0A397ZES8-F1
#
_entry.id   AF-A0A397ZES8-F1
#
_cell.length_a   1.000
_cell.length_b   1.000
_cell.length_c   1.000
_cell.angle_alpha   90.00
_cell.angle_beta   90.00
_cell.angle_gamma   90.00
#
_symmetry.space_group_name_H-M   'P 1'
#
loop_
_entity.id
_entity.type
_entity.pdbx_description
1 polymer ?
#
loop_
_entity_poly.entity_id
_entity_poly.type
_entity_poly.pdbx_seq_one_letter_code
_entity_poly.pdbx_strand_id
1 'polypeptide(L)'
;PFDHKETHHFLKKIETAEKSDYKDSENTYDLAKELFEESDHIKALEITEKTISDHHGLKKSCSPHHQLQGDIFFSLARKADTTDIKCVYLFASVDAYSMSSLLCPDSVSSFYGCARSLIELGDQLGINSFYKKAESKARRGLSVKMLKPQDDLKAELEDLINLATWKMNINEAMLVKINVANQMQGQCKVDTYVIDRLKNLWGKLDEKTKREFLVVDSTSLIDYLHDNIYDKKMIEHISKCLCVDDELGWRWWKCRICPQVNYCFTDCKWHILDKHVHEFLPRNCSRPKRVDKFLADMICCGNWEPVDTSRAVDLIKARVKGREEFIYVNGWCNDWPVAKDEERKEILRQFAEVLKSSCSNDTLPCSLWDWLIDYTEENVNLPHVPGCYLDRWSFFKNPQCICFLDLKSLKYILEYVKQFTTDVRTGLVLAVVDRLGAKSLVNERIDLERGGLNLLLDERLLYEGEHGFDDLGTVRTFKSTEIYEHVIPKGDEIVSWVLDCPEIDTNFVSQVAEGVHNLEIWLAVLRIVRSTARKEVSYYSKRDKLQTYANMLGEAEALCDKEDKWRNAYQRSRYALTFRSVCERRVTQDNATKCCFLNVVRDVLQGAESPRFEVLQDKEFMECISELSTTVQNDVIRRSMCRLRKWLNEKLVLIDSKILLNEWTYKKLLAFAKLSAIDNRLVVLPLVKMFLQ
;
A
#
# COMPACT_ATOMS: atom_id res chain seq x y z
N PRO A 1 37.34 -35.43 -23.14
CA PRO A 1 36.08 -35.87 -23.77
C PRO A 1 34.89 -35.39 -22.92
N PHE A 2 34.53 -34.11 -23.09
CA PHE A 2 33.24 -33.60 -22.62
C PHE A 2 32.28 -33.77 -23.80
N ASP A 3 31.21 -34.55 -23.59
CA ASP A 3 30.31 -34.98 -24.66
C ASP A 3 29.46 -33.79 -25.14
N HIS A 4 29.89 -33.15 -26.24
CA HIS A 4 29.18 -32.05 -26.88
C HIS A 4 27.73 -32.39 -27.27
N LYS A 5 27.34 -33.68 -27.34
CA LYS A 5 25.95 -34.08 -27.60
C LYS A 5 25.03 -33.90 -26.40
N GLU A 6 25.52 -34.05 -25.17
CA GLU A 6 24.70 -33.90 -23.96
C GLU A 6 24.34 -32.43 -23.71
N THR A 7 25.30 -31.51 -23.88
CA THR A 7 25.05 -30.06 -23.73
C THR A 7 24.10 -29.53 -24.80
N HIS A 8 24.20 -30.03 -26.04
CA HIS A 8 23.31 -29.64 -27.13
C HIS A 8 21.89 -30.21 -26.98
N HIS A 9 21.76 -31.41 -26.40
CA HIS A 9 20.47 -32.00 -26.04
C HIS A 9 19.82 -31.27 -24.85
N PHE A 10 20.62 -30.81 -23.89
CA PHE A 10 20.14 -30.06 -22.73
C PHE A 10 19.63 -28.66 -23.14
N LEU A 11 20.38 -27.93 -23.97
CA LEU A 11 19.97 -26.64 -24.52
C LEU A 11 18.72 -26.76 -25.41
N LYS A 12 18.64 -27.82 -26.24
CA LYS A 12 17.46 -28.06 -27.08
C LYS A 12 16.22 -28.43 -26.25
N LYS A 13 16.39 -29.12 -25.12
CA LYS A 13 15.31 -29.41 -24.14
C LYS A 13 14.84 -28.13 -23.42
N ILE A 14 15.76 -27.22 -23.07
CA ILE A 14 15.41 -25.91 -22.51
C ILE A 14 14.65 -25.07 -23.53
N GLU A 15 15.14 -24.98 -24.78
CA GLU A 15 14.45 -24.24 -25.85
C GLU A 15 13.08 -24.84 -26.22
N THR A 16 12.91 -26.17 -26.13
CA THR A 16 11.60 -26.79 -26.38
C THR A 16 10.63 -26.61 -25.21
N ALA A 17 11.12 -26.63 -23.97
CA ALA A 17 10.33 -26.30 -22.79
C ALA A 17 9.91 -24.82 -22.76
N GLU A 18 10.81 -23.90 -23.13
CA GLU A 18 10.47 -22.48 -23.27
C GLU A 18 9.47 -22.23 -24.39
N LYS A 19 9.53 -22.98 -25.50
CA LYS A 19 8.56 -22.89 -26.60
C LYS A 19 7.20 -23.51 -26.24
N SER A 20 7.15 -24.58 -25.45
CA SER A 20 5.87 -25.15 -24.97
C SER A 20 5.20 -24.24 -23.96
N ASP A 21 5.94 -23.71 -22.98
CA ASP A 21 5.45 -22.75 -21.99
C ASP A 21 4.88 -21.49 -22.67
N TYR A 22 5.54 -21.01 -23.73
CA TYR A 22 5.09 -19.83 -24.47
C TYR A 22 3.76 -20.08 -25.20
N LYS A 23 3.58 -21.26 -25.82
CA LYS A 23 2.38 -21.61 -26.57
C LYS A 23 1.16 -21.83 -25.66
N ASP A 24 1.36 -22.43 -24.50
CA ASP A 24 0.30 -22.60 -23.49
C ASP A 24 -0.08 -21.25 -22.85
N SER A 25 0.89 -20.35 -22.66
CA SER A 25 0.65 -18.98 -22.19
C SER A 25 -0.11 -18.12 -23.21
N GLU A 26 0.06 -18.34 -24.50
CA GLU A 26 -0.63 -17.61 -25.58
C GLU A 26 -2.09 -18.06 -25.71
N ASN A 27 -2.34 -19.38 -25.70
CA ASN A 27 -3.69 -19.94 -25.70
C ASN A 27 -4.53 -19.48 -24.48
N THR A 28 -3.90 -19.42 -23.29
CA THR A 28 -4.59 -18.95 -22.08
C THR A 28 -4.85 -17.45 -22.09
N TYR A 29 -4.01 -16.66 -22.77
CA TYR A 29 -4.24 -15.23 -22.94
C TYR A 29 -5.45 -14.97 -23.84
N ASP A 30 -5.55 -15.66 -24.98
CA ASP A 30 -6.66 -15.49 -25.91
C ASP A 30 -8.00 -15.85 -25.24
N LEU A 31 -8.04 -16.96 -24.50
CA LEU A 31 -9.23 -17.33 -23.71
C LEU A 31 -9.61 -16.28 -22.66
N ALA A 32 -8.64 -15.77 -21.90
CA ALA A 32 -8.91 -14.74 -20.91
C ALA A 32 -9.39 -13.42 -21.56
N LYS A 33 -8.89 -13.12 -22.75
CA LYS A 33 -9.29 -11.95 -23.52
C LYS A 33 -10.72 -12.08 -24.04
N GLU A 34 -11.09 -13.24 -24.58
CA GLU A 34 -12.47 -13.54 -25.00
C GLU A 34 -13.45 -13.37 -23.82
N LEU A 35 -13.13 -13.93 -22.66
CA LEU A 35 -13.94 -13.76 -21.45
C LEU A 35 -14.06 -12.30 -21.01
N PHE A 36 -12.98 -11.52 -21.13
CA PHE A 36 -13.03 -10.09 -20.86
C PHE A 36 -13.94 -9.33 -21.85
N GLU A 37 -13.87 -9.67 -23.14
CA GLU A 37 -14.75 -9.10 -24.18
C GLU A 37 -16.24 -9.46 -23.92
N GLU A 38 -16.50 -10.64 -23.35
CA GLU A 38 -17.82 -11.08 -22.86
C GLU A 38 -18.24 -10.47 -21.51
N SER A 39 -17.43 -9.59 -20.92
CA SER A 39 -17.61 -8.99 -19.59
C SER A 39 -17.57 -9.98 -18.41
N ASP A 40 -17.06 -11.20 -18.60
CA ASP A 40 -16.75 -12.15 -17.53
C ASP A 40 -15.37 -11.86 -16.93
N HIS A 41 -15.30 -10.74 -16.21
CA HIS A 41 -14.07 -10.26 -15.59
C HIS A 41 -13.52 -11.22 -14.53
N ILE A 42 -14.38 -11.93 -13.79
CA ILE A 42 -13.98 -12.86 -12.73
C ILE A 42 -13.15 -14.00 -13.34
N LYS A 43 -13.68 -14.70 -14.36
CA LYS A 43 -12.94 -15.80 -14.98
C LYS A 43 -11.70 -15.33 -15.70
N ALA A 44 -11.74 -14.18 -16.37
CA ALA A 44 -10.55 -13.60 -17.01
C ALA A 44 -9.44 -13.32 -15.99
N LEU A 45 -9.79 -12.80 -14.81
CA LEU A 45 -8.83 -12.58 -13.71
C LEU A 45 -8.30 -13.89 -13.12
N GLU A 46 -9.12 -14.93 -12.96
CA GLU A 46 -8.67 -16.25 -12.49
C GLU A 46 -7.64 -16.86 -13.43
N ILE A 47 -7.91 -16.85 -14.74
CA ILE A 47 -7.00 -17.42 -15.75
C ILE A 47 -5.69 -16.65 -15.78
N THR A 48 -5.74 -15.32 -15.85
CA THR A 48 -4.53 -14.49 -15.89
C THR A 48 -3.70 -14.63 -14.62
N GLU A 49 -4.32 -14.62 -13.44
CA GLU A 49 -3.61 -14.76 -12.16
C GLU A 49 -2.98 -16.15 -11.99
N LYS A 50 -3.68 -17.20 -12.43
CA LYS A 50 -3.14 -18.56 -12.44
C LYS A 50 -1.91 -18.64 -13.34
N THR A 51 -2.01 -18.18 -14.58
CA THR A 51 -0.87 -18.20 -15.51
C THR A 51 0.31 -17.37 -15.00
N ILE A 52 0.06 -16.21 -14.40
CA ILE A 52 1.11 -15.39 -13.78
C ILE A 52 1.78 -16.16 -12.63
N SER A 53 0.99 -16.78 -11.75
CA SER A 53 1.48 -17.50 -10.58
C SER A 53 2.32 -18.72 -10.96
N ASP A 54 1.86 -19.53 -11.93
CA ASP A 54 2.54 -20.74 -12.39
C ASP A 54 3.92 -20.45 -13.00
N HIS A 55 4.12 -19.23 -13.53
CA HIS A 55 5.38 -18.78 -14.12
C HIS A 55 6.19 -17.83 -13.22
N HIS A 56 5.86 -17.76 -11.93
CA HIS A 56 6.47 -16.85 -10.93
C HIS A 56 6.40 -15.36 -11.30
N GLY A 57 5.51 -14.96 -12.20
CA GLY A 57 5.25 -13.56 -12.58
C GLY A 57 6.43 -12.77 -13.16
N LEU A 58 7.55 -13.44 -13.49
CA LEU A 58 8.79 -12.82 -13.94
C LEU A 58 9.23 -13.25 -15.35
N LYS A 59 8.54 -14.21 -15.96
CA LYS A 59 8.79 -14.61 -17.35
C LYS A 59 8.16 -13.60 -18.32
N LYS A 60 8.83 -13.37 -19.46
CA LYS A 60 8.34 -12.46 -20.51
C LYS A 60 6.95 -12.85 -21.04
N SER A 61 6.62 -14.15 -21.04
CA SER A 61 5.29 -14.68 -21.40
C SER A 61 4.15 -14.19 -20.50
N CYS A 62 4.44 -13.73 -19.28
CA CYS A 62 3.43 -13.16 -18.37
C CYS A 62 3.04 -11.70 -18.73
N SER A 63 3.78 -11.03 -19.61
CA SER A 63 3.53 -9.62 -19.95
C SER A 63 2.11 -9.37 -20.49
N PRO A 64 1.59 -10.13 -21.47
CA PRO A 64 0.22 -9.97 -21.95
C PRO A 64 -0.84 -10.18 -20.86
N HIS A 65 -0.64 -11.14 -19.97
CA HIS A 65 -1.53 -11.40 -18.83
C HIS A 65 -1.56 -10.24 -17.83
N HIS A 66 -0.40 -9.65 -17.52
CA HIS A 66 -0.33 -8.44 -16.71
C HIS A 66 -0.98 -7.23 -17.39
N GLN A 67 -0.83 -7.10 -18.72
CA GLN A 67 -1.51 -6.03 -19.45
C GLN A 67 -3.03 -6.20 -19.37
N LEU A 68 -3.54 -7.41 -19.62
CA LEU A 68 -4.97 -7.72 -19.55
C LEU A 68 -5.56 -7.51 -18.15
N GLN A 69 -4.86 -7.90 -17.09
CA GLN A 69 -5.25 -7.53 -15.71
C GLN A 69 -5.36 -6.00 -15.55
N GLY A 70 -4.42 -5.25 -16.15
CA GLY A 70 -4.46 -3.78 -16.16
C GLY A 70 -5.72 -3.23 -16.83
N ASP A 71 -6.08 -3.79 -17.99
CA ASP A 71 -7.27 -3.42 -18.75
C ASP A 71 -8.56 -3.75 -17.97
N ILE A 72 -8.65 -4.93 -17.37
CA ILE A 72 -9.79 -5.36 -16.54
C ILE A 72 -9.96 -4.43 -15.34
N PHE A 73 -8.91 -4.16 -14.56
CA PHE A 73 -9.01 -3.27 -13.42
C PHE A 73 -9.34 -1.83 -13.83
N PHE A 74 -8.83 -1.36 -14.97
CA PHE A 74 -9.20 -0.04 -15.48
C PHE A 74 -10.69 0.01 -15.87
N SER A 75 -11.22 -1.04 -16.51
CA SER A 75 -12.65 -1.18 -16.82
C SER A 75 -13.51 -1.20 -15.56
N LEU A 76 -13.11 -1.99 -14.55
CA LEU A 76 -13.78 -2.06 -13.24
C LEU A 76 -13.77 -0.72 -12.51
N ALA A 77 -12.67 0.02 -12.56
CA ALA A 77 -12.59 1.37 -11.98
C ALA A 77 -13.63 2.31 -12.60
N ARG A 78 -13.87 2.24 -13.91
CA ARG A 78 -14.88 3.06 -14.59
C ARG A 78 -16.31 2.71 -14.20
N LYS A 79 -16.58 1.45 -13.84
CA LYS A 79 -17.89 0.95 -13.40
C LYS A 79 -18.13 1.13 -11.89
N ALA A 80 -17.10 1.42 -11.10
CA ALA A 80 -17.21 1.49 -9.64
C ALA A 80 -17.93 2.78 -9.16
N ASP A 81 -18.89 2.60 -8.26
CA ASP A 81 -19.74 3.68 -7.73
C ASP A 81 -19.04 4.57 -6.69
N THR A 82 -18.04 4.03 -5.99
CA THR A 82 -17.37 4.73 -4.88
C THR A 82 -15.93 5.07 -5.25
N THR A 83 -15.49 6.27 -4.86
CA THR A 83 -14.13 6.76 -5.11
C THR A 83 -13.06 5.82 -4.53
N ASP A 84 -13.31 5.23 -3.35
CA ASP A 84 -12.37 4.31 -2.71
C ASP A 84 -12.11 3.06 -3.56
N ILE A 85 -13.19 2.38 -3.98
CA ILE A 85 -13.12 1.17 -4.82
C ILE A 85 -12.49 1.51 -6.18
N LYS A 86 -12.91 2.62 -6.79
CA LYS A 86 -12.34 3.12 -8.05
C LYS A 86 -10.83 3.30 -7.93
N CYS A 87 -10.36 3.98 -6.88
CA CYS A 87 -8.94 4.20 -6.68
C CYS A 87 -8.16 2.90 -6.43
N VAL A 88 -8.70 1.94 -5.68
CA VAL A 88 -8.07 0.62 -5.48
C VAL A 88 -7.88 -0.10 -6.82
N TYR A 89 -8.91 -0.13 -7.67
CA TYR A 89 -8.79 -0.70 -9.01
C TYR A 89 -7.76 0.04 -9.87
N LEU A 90 -7.74 1.38 -9.85
CA LEU A 90 -6.73 2.14 -10.59
C LEU A 90 -5.30 1.87 -10.10
N PHE A 91 -5.08 1.75 -8.79
CA PHE A 91 -3.77 1.37 -8.26
C PHE A 91 -3.34 -0.03 -8.72
N ALA A 92 -4.26 -0.99 -8.74
CA ALA A 92 -4.00 -2.33 -9.25
C ALA A 92 -3.66 -2.31 -10.74
N SER A 93 -4.39 -1.50 -11.53
CA SER A 93 -4.15 -1.28 -12.96
C SER A 93 -2.77 -0.67 -13.23
N VAL A 94 -2.38 0.38 -12.50
CA VAL A 94 -1.05 1.01 -12.61
C VAL A 94 0.08 0.01 -12.34
N ASP A 95 -0.07 -0.84 -11.32
CA ASP A 95 0.93 -1.88 -11.04
C ASP A 95 0.93 -2.96 -12.13
N ALA A 96 -0.22 -3.30 -12.70
CA ALA A 96 -0.35 -4.34 -13.72
C ALA A 96 0.36 -3.94 -15.00
N TYR A 97 0.07 -2.74 -15.52
CA TYR A 97 0.79 -2.18 -16.65
C TYR A 97 2.28 -1.97 -16.34
N SER A 98 2.64 -1.56 -15.13
CA SER A 98 4.05 -1.40 -14.75
C SER A 98 4.82 -2.72 -14.78
N MET A 99 4.19 -3.83 -14.38
CA MET A 99 4.76 -5.17 -14.49
C MET A 99 4.87 -5.60 -15.96
N SER A 100 3.83 -5.36 -16.76
CA SER A 100 3.88 -5.64 -18.19
C SER A 100 5.03 -4.89 -18.89
N SER A 101 5.15 -3.57 -18.69
CA SER A 101 6.26 -2.77 -19.23
C SER A 101 7.64 -3.18 -18.69
N LEU A 102 7.72 -3.77 -17.49
CA LEU A 102 8.99 -4.25 -16.95
C LEU A 102 9.45 -5.53 -17.68
N LEU A 103 8.52 -6.45 -17.95
CA LEU A 103 8.78 -7.72 -18.62
C LEU A 103 8.92 -7.57 -20.14
N CYS A 104 8.21 -6.61 -20.72
CA CYS A 104 8.28 -6.25 -22.12
C CYS A 104 8.45 -4.73 -22.26
N PRO A 105 9.70 -4.23 -22.18
CA PRO A 105 10.01 -2.80 -22.30
C PRO A 105 9.61 -2.18 -23.64
N ASP A 106 9.36 -3.01 -24.66
CA ASP A 106 8.95 -2.57 -26.00
C ASP A 106 7.42 -2.36 -26.11
N SER A 107 6.65 -2.65 -25.06
CA SER A 107 5.18 -2.53 -25.05
C SER A 107 4.73 -1.09 -24.78
N VAL A 108 4.45 -0.35 -25.86
CA VAL A 108 3.89 1.01 -25.79
C VAL A 108 2.49 1.02 -25.18
N SER A 109 1.65 0.02 -25.46
CA SER A 109 0.32 -0.15 -24.86
C SER A 109 0.36 -0.14 -23.33
N SER A 110 1.37 -0.79 -22.73
CA SER A 110 1.52 -0.83 -21.27
C SER A 110 1.92 0.53 -20.70
N PHE A 111 2.79 1.30 -21.39
CA PHE A 111 3.09 2.67 -20.97
C PHE A 111 1.86 3.58 -21.04
N TYR A 112 1.10 3.47 -22.12
CA TYR A 112 -0.15 4.19 -22.32
C TYR A 112 -1.18 3.89 -21.21
N GLY A 113 -1.49 2.62 -20.97
CA GLY A 113 -2.44 2.21 -19.92
C GLY A 113 -1.99 2.66 -18.53
N CYS A 114 -0.68 2.59 -18.24
CA CYS A 114 -0.10 3.08 -16.99
C CYS A 114 -0.28 4.61 -16.83
N ALA A 115 0.03 5.38 -17.87
CA ALA A 115 -0.11 6.85 -17.85
C ALA A 115 -1.59 7.27 -17.69
N ARG A 116 -2.50 6.64 -18.45
CA ARG A 116 -3.94 6.90 -18.35
C ARG A 116 -4.49 6.64 -16.95
N SER A 117 -4.14 5.51 -16.34
CA SER A 117 -4.56 5.16 -14.98
C SER A 117 -4.01 6.12 -13.92
N LEU A 118 -2.80 6.65 -14.13
CA LEU A 118 -2.20 7.66 -13.24
C LEU A 118 -2.89 9.02 -13.36
N ILE A 119 -3.32 9.44 -14.56
CA ILE A 119 -4.12 10.67 -14.72
C ILE A 119 -5.43 10.55 -13.97
N GLU A 120 -6.14 9.41 -14.13
CA GLU A 120 -7.41 9.18 -13.43
C GLU A 120 -7.21 9.16 -11.90
N LEU A 121 -6.13 8.55 -11.38
CA LEU A 121 -5.78 8.64 -9.95
C LEU A 121 -5.54 10.09 -9.52
N GLY A 122 -4.87 10.88 -10.35
CA GLY A 122 -4.69 12.31 -10.11
C GLY A 122 -6.02 13.04 -10.00
N ASP A 123 -6.97 12.75 -10.89
CA ASP A 123 -8.30 13.35 -10.92
C ASP A 123 -9.16 12.95 -9.71
N GLN A 124 -9.12 11.67 -9.31
CA GLN A 124 -9.90 11.17 -8.17
C GLN A 124 -9.36 11.66 -6.82
N LEU A 125 -8.03 11.84 -6.70
CA LEU A 125 -7.37 12.17 -5.43
C LEU A 125 -6.94 13.63 -5.30
N GLY A 126 -6.94 14.39 -6.40
CA GLY A 126 -6.42 15.76 -6.44
C GLY A 126 -4.91 15.87 -6.18
N ILE A 127 -4.14 14.79 -6.43
CA ILE A 127 -2.71 14.73 -6.08
C ILE A 127 -1.84 14.94 -7.33
N ASN A 128 -1.15 16.08 -7.36
CA ASN A 128 -0.30 16.49 -8.49
C ASN A 128 0.79 15.45 -8.84
N SER A 129 1.34 14.76 -7.83
CA SER A 129 2.39 13.75 -8.05
C SER A 129 1.99 12.60 -8.98
N PHE A 130 0.70 12.32 -9.15
CA PHE A 130 0.24 11.30 -10.11
C PHE A 130 0.33 11.78 -11.55
N TYR A 131 -0.01 13.04 -11.86
CA TYR A 131 0.18 13.60 -13.20
C TYR A 131 1.66 13.65 -13.57
N LYS A 132 2.55 14.06 -12.64
CA LYS A 132 4.01 14.00 -12.84
C LYS A 132 4.50 12.60 -13.21
N LYS A 133 3.95 11.56 -12.57
CA LYS A 133 4.27 10.16 -12.90
C LYS A 133 3.67 9.74 -14.24
N ALA A 134 2.46 10.18 -14.56
CA ALA A 134 1.80 9.89 -15.83
C ALA A 134 2.61 10.44 -17.00
N GLU A 135 3.00 11.71 -16.93
CA GLU A 135 3.85 12.37 -17.93
C GLU A 135 5.18 11.62 -18.10
N SER A 136 5.85 11.27 -16.99
CA SER A 136 7.11 10.51 -17.03
C SER A 136 6.95 9.15 -17.69
N LYS A 137 5.85 8.44 -17.43
CA LYS A 137 5.54 7.13 -18.03
C LYS A 137 5.23 7.27 -19.52
N ALA A 138 4.45 8.27 -19.91
CA ALA A 138 4.12 8.52 -21.30
C ALA A 138 5.34 8.88 -22.14
N ARG A 139 6.23 9.76 -21.62
CA ARG A 139 7.52 10.08 -22.27
C ARG A 139 8.40 8.86 -22.47
N ARG A 140 8.42 7.93 -21.51
CA ARG A 140 9.14 6.65 -21.67
C ARG A 140 8.56 5.82 -22.80
N GLY A 141 7.23 5.74 -22.92
CA GLY A 141 6.56 5.08 -24.03
C GLY A 141 6.98 5.65 -25.39
N LEU A 142 7.10 6.98 -25.52
CA LEU A 142 7.56 7.63 -26.76
C LEU A 142 9.02 7.31 -27.10
N SER A 143 9.86 7.07 -26.09
CA SER A 143 11.29 6.77 -26.28
C SER A 143 11.58 5.32 -26.72
N VAL A 144 10.58 4.44 -26.73
CA VAL A 144 10.73 3.03 -27.11
C VAL A 144 10.97 2.91 -28.62
N LYS A 145 12.05 2.21 -29.01
CA LYS A 145 12.30 1.86 -30.42
C LYS A 145 11.36 0.72 -30.82
N MET A 146 10.36 1.04 -31.62
CA MET A 146 9.32 0.08 -31.99
C MET A 146 9.78 -0.89 -33.09
N LEU A 147 9.39 -2.16 -32.95
CA LEU A 147 9.56 -3.19 -33.98
C LEU A 147 8.47 -3.13 -35.07
N LYS A 148 7.34 -2.46 -34.80
CA LYS A 148 6.22 -2.23 -35.75
C LYS A 148 5.68 -0.80 -35.61
N PRO A 149 5.20 -0.16 -36.70
CA PRO A 149 4.56 1.16 -36.61
C PRO A 149 3.23 1.06 -35.85
N GLN A 150 3.08 1.88 -34.80
CA GLN A 150 1.83 2.13 -34.08
C GLN A 150 1.70 3.65 -33.88
N ASP A 151 1.53 4.38 -34.99
CA ASP A 151 1.58 5.85 -34.97
C ASP A 151 0.41 6.45 -34.17
N ASP A 152 -0.75 5.78 -34.14
CA ASP A 152 -1.92 6.20 -33.35
C ASP A 152 -1.62 6.25 -31.84
N LEU A 153 -0.95 5.22 -31.29
CA LEU A 153 -0.61 5.16 -29.87
C LEU A 153 0.45 6.20 -29.46
N LYS A 154 1.30 6.65 -30.40
CA LYS A 154 2.25 7.74 -30.12
C LYS A 154 1.54 9.08 -30.00
N ALA A 155 0.58 9.37 -30.89
CA ALA A 155 -0.23 10.57 -30.80
C ALA A 155 -1.03 10.58 -29.48
N GLU A 156 -1.62 9.44 -29.11
CA GLU A 156 -2.32 9.32 -27.83
C GLU A 156 -1.40 9.53 -26.61
N LEU A 157 -0.14 9.07 -26.66
CA LEU A 157 0.83 9.34 -25.61
C LEU A 157 1.21 10.82 -25.50
N GLU A 158 1.32 11.54 -26.62
CA GLU A 158 1.53 12.99 -26.64
C GLU A 158 0.33 13.73 -26.04
N ASP A 159 -0.89 13.30 -26.37
CA ASP A 159 -2.11 13.83 -25.76
C ASP A 159 -2.13 13.63 -24.24
N LEU A 160 -1.71 12.46 -23.74
CA LEU A 160 -1.60 12.20 -22.30
C LEU A 160 -0.52 13.07 -21.63
N ILE A 161 0.61 13.35 -22.30
CA ILE A 161 1.63 14.27 -21.79
C ILE A 161 1.06 15.68 -21.67
N ASN A 162 0.36 16.15 -22.70
CA ASN A 162 -0.26 17.48 -22.72
C ASN A 162 -1.34 17.58 -21.63
N LEU A 163 -2.20 16.57 -21.51
CA LEU A 163 -3.24 16.49 -20.50
C LEU A 163 -2.66 16.51 -19.08
N ALA A 164 -1.65 15.68 -18.81
CA ALA A 164 -0.97 15.66 -17.51
C ALA A 164 -0.37 17.03 -17.19
N THR A 165 0.33 17.65 -18.14
CA THR A 165 0.94 18.98 -17.97
C THR A 165 -0.10 20.05 -17.66
N TRP A 166 -1.21 20.05 -18.38
CA TRP A 166 -2.32 20.97 -18.14
C TRP A 166 -2.93 20.80 -16.75
N LYS A 167 -3.18 19.55 -16.32
CA LYS A 167 -3.72 19.24 -14.98
C LYS A 167 -2.79 19.64 -13.84
N MET A 168 -1.47 19.53 -14.04
CA MET A 168 -0.48 19.99 -13.05
C MET A 168 -0.58 21.49 -12.81
N ASN A 169 -0.76 22.27 -13.88
CA ASN A 169 -0.84 23.74 -13.81
C ASN A 169 -2.15 24.24 -13.19
N ILE A 170 -3.26 23.51 -13.37
CA ILE A 170 -4.56 23.88 -12.77
C ILE A 170 -4.61 23.56 -11.27
N ASN A 171 -4.05 22.41 -10.86
CA ASN A 171 -4.09 22.02 -9.45
C ASN A 171 -3.23 22.91 -8.54
N GLU A 172 -2.24 23.63 -9.07
CA GLU A 172 -1.53 24.68 -8.32
C GLU A 172 -2.43 25.90 -8.03
N ALA A 173 -3.50 26.12 -8.80
CA ALA A 173 -4.43 27.24 -8.64
C ALA A 173 -5.69 26.90 -7.81
N MET A 174 -6.00 25.62 -7.59
CA MET A 174 -7.32 25.17 -7.12
C MET A 174 -7.29 24.46 -5.75
N LEU A 175 -6.37 24.86 -4.85
CA LEU A 175 -6.24 24.31 -3.50
C LEU A 175 -7.26 24.92 -2.53
N VAL A 176 -8.56 24.92 -2.89
CA VAL A 176 -9.67 25.29 -1.99
C VAL A 176 -10.92 24.43 -2.26
N LYS A 177 -11.21 23.57 -1.27
CA LYS A 177 -12.47 22.86 -0.96
C LYS A 177 -12.95 21.74 -1.89
N ILE A 178 -13.01 20.53 -1.33
CA ILE A 178 -13.97 19.48 -1.70
C ILE A 178 -14.69 19.06 -0.42
N ASN A 179 -16.01 19.22 -0.40
CA ASN A 179 -16.93 18.65 0.58
C ASN A 179 -17.69 17.52 -0.13
N VAL A 180 -17.71 16.32 0.46
CA VAL A 180 -18.47 15.18 -0.04
C VAL A 180 -19.73 15.05 0.82
N ALA A 181 -20.90 15.11 0.18
CA ALA A 181 -22.18 14.81 0.81
C ALA A 181 -22.62 13.40 0.39
N ASN A 182 -22.93 12.57 1.39
CA ASN A 182 -23.43 11.21 1.22
C ASN A 182 -24.92 11.18 0.86
N GLN A 183 -25.27 10.16 0.07
CA GLN A 183 -26.63 9.70 -0.22
C GLN A 183 -27.42 9.34 1.05
N MET A 184 -28.75 9.38 0.94
CA MET A 184 -29.63 8.52 1.73
C MET A 184 -30.52 7.67 0.81
N GLN A 185 -30.59 6.39 1.16
CA GLN A 185 -31.43 5.34 0.58
C GLN A 185 -32.91 5.63 0.85
N GLY A 186 -33.74 5.36 -0.16
CA GLY A 186 -35.18 5.24 0.00
C GLY A 186 -35.51 3.91 0.66
N GLN A 187 -36.22 3.96 1.78
CA GLN A 187 -36.93 2.81 2.35
C GLN A 187 -38.22 2.59 1.57
N CYS A 188 -38.42 1.36 1.09
CA CYS A 188 -39.72 0.91 0.60
C CYS A 188 -40.66 0.78 1.81
N LYS A 189 -41.80 1.48 1.77
CA LYS A 189 -42.83 1.40 2.82
C LYS A 189 -43.60 0.09 2.62
N VAL A 190 -43.40 -0.87 3.52
CA VAL A 190 -44.29 -2.02 3.66
C VAL A 190 -45.62 -1.55 4.27
N ASP A 191 -46.73 -2.06 3.75
CA ASP A 191 -48.08 -1.67 4.14
C ASP A 191 -48.37 -2.09 5.59
N THR A 192 -48.54 -1.13 6.50
CA THR A 192 -48.66 -1.34 7.95
C THR A 192 -49.79 -2.33 8.32
N TYR A 193 -50.82 -2.41 7.48
CA TYR A 193 -51.95 -3.32 7.65
C TYR A 193 -51.58 -4.81 7.56
N VAL A 194 -50.64 -5.18 6.68
CA VAL A 194 -50.21 -6.58 6.49
C VAL A 194 -49.40 -7.05 7.70
N ILE A 195 -48.53 -6.17 8.21
CA ILE A 195 -47.72 -6.43 9.40
C ILE A 195 -48.62 -6.69 10.62
N ASP A 196 -49.60 -5.83 10.87
CA ASP A 196 -50.52 -5.99 12.00
C ASP A 196 -51.36 -7.27 11.92
N ARG A 197 -51.77 -7.67 10.70
CA ARG A 197 -52.51 -8.92 10.49
C ARG A 197 -51.64 -10.15 10.78
N LEU A 198 -50.37 -10.14 10.35
CA LEU A 198 -49.44 -11.23 10.59
C LEU A 198 -49.04 -11.32 12.07
N LYS A 199 -48.80 -10.19 12.73
CA LYS A 199 -48.58 -10.13 14.19
C LYS A 199 -49.75 -10.72 14.97
N ASN A 200 -50.99 -10.41 14.57
CA ASN A 200 -52.19 -10.98 15.17
C ASN A 200 -52.35 -12.49 14.93
N LEU A 201 -51.96 -13.00 13.76
CA LEU A 201 -51.93 -14.44 13.48
C LEU A 201 -50.88 -15.13 14.32
N TRP A 202 -49.66 -14.59 14.36
CA TRP A 202 -48.56 -15.09 15.18
C TRP A 202 -48.94 -15.16 16.67
N GLY A 203 -49.59 -14.12 17.19
CA GLY A 203 -50.08 -14.09 18.57
C GLY A 203 -51.06 -15.21 18.95
N LYS A 204 -51.78 -15.78 17.97
CA LYS A 204 -52.76 -16.86 18.17
C LYS A 204 -52.19 -18.28 18.09
N LEU A 205 -50.97 -18.43 17.58
CA LEU A 205 -50.31 -19.73 17.49
C LEU A 205 -49.89 -20.21 18.88
N ASP A 206 -50.01 -21.51 19.13
CA ASP A 206 -49.49 -22.12 20.35
C ASP A 206 -47.96 -22.19 20.35
N GLU A 207 -47.37 -22.37 21.53
CA GLU A 207 -45.92 -22.35 21.70
C GLU A 207 -45.21 -23.48 20.96
N LYS A 208 -45.87 -24.61 20.70
CA LYS A 208 -45.29 -25.72 19.95
C LYS A 208 -45.18 -25.35 18.48
N THR A 209 -46.27 -24.85 17.87
CA THR A 209 -46.25 -24.39 16.48
C THR A 209 -45.23 -23.27 16.26
N LYS A 210 -45.08 -22.34 17.21
CA LYS A 210 -44.05 -21.27 17.11
C LYS A 210 -42.62 -21.82 17.09
N ARG A 211 -42.35 -22.86 17.88
CA ARG A 211 -41.03 -23.53 17.91
C ARG A 211 -40.78 -24.34 16.64
N GLU A 212 -41.78 -25.06 16.16
CA GLU A 212 -41.70 -25.81 14.89
C GLU A 212 -41.47 -24.88 13.69
N PHE A 213 -41.94 -23.63 13.74
CA PHE A 213 -41.73 -22.64 12.68
C PHE A 213 -40.25 -22.19 12.52
N LEU A 214 -39.41 -22.37 13.55
CA LEU A 214 -37.95 -22.14 13.45
C LEU A 214 -37.17 -23.33 12.88
N VAL A 215 -37.84 -24.44 12.57
CA VAL A 215 -37.23 -25.66 12.02
C VAL A 215 -37.58 -25.75 10.54
N VAL A 216 -36.58 -25.56 9.68
CA VAL A 216 -36.76 -25.56 8.22
C VAL A 216 -36.10 -26.78 7.62
N ASP A 217 -36.89 -27.68 7.03
CA ASP A 217 -36.35 -28.82 6.28
C ASP A 217 -35.70 -28.33 4.98
N SER A 218 -34.39 -28.58 4.82
CA SER A 218 -33.67 -28.10 3.65
C SER A 218 -34.14 -28.76 2.35
N THR A 219 -34.69 -29.97 2.42
CA THR A 219 -35.23 -30.67 1.23
C THR A 219 -36.47 -29.95 0.71
N SER A 220 -37.42 -29.68 1.60
CA SER A 220 -38.64 -28.93 1.30
C SER A 220 -38.34 -27.51 0.79
N LEU A 221 -37.32 -26.85 1.36
CA LEU A 221 -36.83 -25.57 0.86
C LEU A 221 -36.33 -25.69 -0.59
N ILE A 222 -35.47 -26.67 -0.88
CA ILE A 222 -34.94 -26.89 -2.23
C ILE A 222 -36.04 -27.23 -3.23
N ASP A 223 -36.97 -28.10 -2.86
CA ASP A 223 -38.10 -28.49 -3.72
C ASP A 223 -38.98 -27.28 -4.04
N TYR A 224 -39.30 -26.45 -3.04
CA TYR A 224 -40.03 -25.20 -3.24
C TYR A 224 -39.32 -24.27 -4.22
N LEU A 225 -38.02 -24.07 -4.05
CA LEU A 225 -37.22 -23.18 -4.90
C LEU A 225 -37.13 -23.70 -6.33
N HIS A 226 -36.98 -25.01 -6.51
CA HIS A 226 -36.88 -25.66 -7.82
C HIS A 226 -38.21 -25.58 -8.59
N ASP A 227 -39.32 -25.85 -7.91
CA ASP A 227 -40.62 -25.97 -8.57
C ASP A 227 -41.25 -24.61 -8.90
N ASN A 228 -40.86 -23.55 -8.19
CA ASN A 228 -41.57 -22.26 -8.26
C ASN A 228 -40.70 -21.09 -8.74
N ILE A 229 -39.36 -21.14 -8.62
CA ILE A 229 -38.54 -19.91 -8.72
C ILE A 229 -37.32 -20.08 -9.62
N TYR A 230 -36.51 -21.12 -9.41
CA TYR A 230 -35.15 -21.18 -9.97
C TYR A 230 -34.90 -22.41 -10.84
N ASP A 231 -34.01 -22.26 -11.81
CA ASP A 231 -33.58 -23.36 -12.66
C ASP A 231 -32.66 -24.34 -11.93
N LYS A 232 -32.43 -25.50 -12.57
CA LYS A 232 -31.58 -26.56 -12.02
C LYS A 232 -30.17 -26.08 -11.65
N LYS A 233 -29.56 -25.21 -12.45
CA LYS A 233 -28.19 -24.72 -12.23
C LYS A 233 -28.12 -23.86 -10.98
N MET A 234 -29.10 -22.98 -10.80
CA MET A 234 -29.21 -22.14 -9.61
C MET A 234 -29.48 -22.98 -8.36
N ILE A 235 -30.31 -24.03 -8.46
CA ILE A 235 -30.56 -24.97 -7.36
C ILE A 235 -29.28 -25.72 -6.95
N GLU A 236 -28.42 -26.10 -7.90
CA GLU A 236 -27.11 -26.67 -7.59
C GLU A 236 -26.22 -25.68 -6.80
N HIS A 237 -26.27 -24.37 -7.12
CA HIS A 237 -25.54 -23.34 -6.36
C HIS A 237 -26.10 -23.12 -4.96
N ILE A 238 -27.43 -23.09 -4.83
CA ILE A 238 -28.10 -22.97 -3.52
C ILE A 238 -27.77 -24.18 -2.65
N SER A 239 -27.80 -25.38 -3.22
CA SER A 239 -27.45 -26.62 -2.53
C SER A 239 -26.01 -26.58 -2.01
N LYS A 240 -25.06 -26.05 -2.80
CA LYS A 240 -23.67 -25.84 -2.33
C LYS A 240 -23.58 -24.87 -1.15
N CYS A 241 -24.42 -23.84 -1.10
CA CYS A 241 -24.44 -22.88 0.01
C CYS A 241 -25.04 -23.49 1.29
N LEU A 242 -25.97 -24.45 1.16
CA LEU A 242 -26.60 -25.17 2.27
C LEU A 242 -25.71 -26.26 2.88
N CYS A 243 -24.71 -26.75 2.15
CA CYS A 243 -23.79 -27.76 2.65
C CYS A 243 -22.85 -27.19 3.72
N VAL A 244 -22.91 -27.79 4.91
CA VAL A 244 -22.02 -27.53 6.04
C VAL A 244 -21.39 -28.88 6.41
N ASP A 245 -20.13 -29.08 6.06
CA ASP A 245 -19.41 -30.34 6.31
C ASP A 245 -19.08 -30.48 7.82
N ASP A 246 -18.77 -31.68 8.32
CA ASP A 246 -18.55 -31.97 9.76
C ASP A 246 -17.45 -31.09 10.41
N GLU A 247 -16.56 -30.58 9.57
CA GLU A 247 -15.49 -29.60 9.81
C GLU A 247 -15.89 -28.15 10.12
N LEU A 248 -16.98 -27.65 9.49
CA LEU A 248 -16.97 -26.29 8.91
C LEU A 248 -18.18 -25.46 9.33
N GLY A 249 -17.94 -24.22 9.77
CA GLY A 249 -18.99 -23.23 10.00
C GLY A 249 -19.54 -22.62 8.71
N TRP A 250 -20.59 -21.81 8.81
CA TRP A 250 -21.16 -21.04 7.69
C TRP A 250 -20.17 -20.09 7.01
N ARG A 251 -19.10 -19.74 7.72
CA ARG A 251 -18.08 -18.80 7.30
C ARG A 251 -16.73 -19.46 7.12
N TRP A 252 -16.11 -19.22 5.98
CA TRP A 252 -14.82 -19.78 5.59
C TRP A 252 -14.01 -18.80 4.74
N TRP A 253 -12.71 -19.07 4.54
CA TRP A 253 -11.79 -18.22 3.81
C TRP A 253 -11.11 -18.99 2.68
N LYS A 254 -11.24 -18.49 1.45
CA LYS A 254 -10.56 -19.04 0.26
C LYS A 254 -9.28 -18.24 -0.04
N CYS A 255 -8.18 -18.93 -0.31
CA CYS A 255 -6.92 -18.29 -0.72
C CYS A 255 -7.06 -17.54 -2.06
N ARG A 256 -7.91 -18.03 -2.98
CA ARG A 256 -8.20 -17.42 -4.30
C ARG A 256 -7.03 -17.36 -5.28
N ILE A 257 -5.83 -17.76 -4.87
CA ILE A 257 -4.68 -18.01 -5.76
C ILE A 257 -4.46 -19.51 -5.94
N CYS A 258 -4.65 -20.27 -4.88
CA CYS A 258 -4.60 -21.73 -4.90
C CYS A 258 -5.88 -22.33 -4.29
N PRO A 259 -6.09 -23.65 -4.41
CA PRO A 259 -7.29 -24.33 -3.91
C PRO A 259 -7.46 -24.32 -2.37
N GLN A 260 -6.50 -23.76 -1.61
CA GLN A 260 -6.54 -23.79 -0.15
C GLN A 260 -7.76 -23.05 0.42
N VAL A 261 -8.49 -23.75 1.28
CA VAL A 261 -9.56 -23.23 2.13
C VAL A 261 -9.09 -23.23 3.59
N ASN A 262 -9.49 -22.22 4.35
CA ASN A 262 -9.15 -22.06 5.77
C ASN A 262 -10.42 -21.68 6.55
N TYR A 263 -10.48 -22.08 7.82
CA TYR A 263 -11.66 -21.84 8.68
C TYR A 263 -11.40 -20.80 9.77
N CYS A 264 -10.24 -20.16 9.72
CA CYS A 264 -10.01 -18.94 10.46
C CYS A 264 -9.22 -17.93 9.62
N PHE A 265 -9.44 -16.65 9.95
CA PHE A 265 -8.77 -15.52 9.31
C PHE A 265 -7.24 -15.62 9.43
N THR A 266 -6.74 -16.03 10.60
CA THR A 266 -5.30 -16.06 10.89
C THR A 266 -4.58 -17.04 9.97
N ASP A 267 -5.13 -18.25 9.79
CA ASP A 267 -4.53 -19.28 8.93
C ASP A 267 -4.56 -18.86 7.46
N CYS A 268 -5.68 -18.32 6.98
CA CYS A 268 -5.78 -17.79 5.62
C CYS A 268 -4.74 -16.70 5.36
N LYS A 269 -4.64 -15.74 6.28
CA LYS A 269 -3.68 -14.64 6.20
C LYS A 269 -2.25 -15.15 6.15
N TRP A 270 -1.87 -16.08 7.04
CA TRP A 270 -0.53 -16.65 7.05
C TRP A 270 -0.22 -17.47 5.81
N HIS A 271 -1.19 -18.24 5.33
CA HIS A 271 -1.06 -19.00 4.08
C HIS A 271 -0.79 -18.07 2.88
N ILE A 272 -1.59 -17.01 2.70
CA ILE A 272 -1.38 -16.04 1.61
C ILE A 272 0.01 -15.39 1.72
N LEU A 273 0.41 -15.02 2.94
CA LEU A 273 1.71 -14.40 3.18
C LEU A 273 2.87 -15.35 2.84
N ASP A 274 2.86 -16.57 3.36
CA ASP A 274 3.93 -17.55 3.20
C ASP A 274 4.05 -18.04 1.75
N LYS A 275 2.92 -18.35 1.10
CA LYS A 275 2.92 -18.99 -0.22
C LYS A 275 2.87 -18.04 -1.41
N HIS A 276 2.35 -16.83 -1.23
CA HIS A 276 2.03 -15.95 -2.36
C HIS A 276 2.61 -14.53 -2.26
N VAL A 277 3.25 -14.19 -1.14
CA VAL A 277 3.87 -12.86 -0.91
C VAL A 277 5.32 -12.95 -0.41
N HIS A 278 5.72 -14.04 0.27
CA HIS A 278 7.00 -14.16 0.98
C HIS A 278 8.24 -13.94 0.11
N GLU A 279 8.18 -14.27 -1.18
CA GLU A 279 9.27 -14.06 -2.14
C GLU A 279 9.74 -12.60 -2.24
N PHE A 280 8.91 -11.65 -1.79
CA PHE A 280 9.17 -10.21 -1.89
C PHE A 280 9.66 -9.56 -0.59
N LEU A 281 10.03 -10.32 0.45
CA LEU A 281 10.57 -9.76 1.69
C LEU A 281 12.10 -9.61 1.63
N PRO A 282 12.66 -8.45 2.04
CA PRO A 282 14.11 -8.22 2.02
C PRO A 282 14.82 -9.15 3.00
N ARG A 283 15.76 -9.97 2.51
CA ARG A 283 16.62 -10.80 3.35
C ARG A 283 17.82 -9.97 3.83
N ASN A 284 17.94 -9.79 5.14
CA ASN A 284 19.14 -9.27 5.83
C ASN A 284 19.63 -7.88 5.38
N CYS A 285 18.78 -6.85 5.50
CA CYS A 285 19.21 -5.45 5.31
C CYS A 285 19.16 -4.67 6.63
N SER A 286 20.11 -3.74 6.83
CA SER A 286 20.07 -2.85 8.00
C SER A 286 18.86 -1.92 7.91
N ARG A 287 17.99 -1.98 8.92
CA ARG A 287 16.79 -1.14 8.99
C ARG A 287 17.18 0.31 9.33
N PRO A 288 16.45 1.32 8.82
CA PRO A 288 16.59 2.69 9.28
C PRO A 288 16.37 2.79 10.79
N LYS A 289 17.13 3.66 11.46
CA LYS A 289 16.89 3.98 12.87
C LYS A 289 15.60 4.80 12.99
N ARG A 290 14.79 4.49 13.99
CA ARG A 290 13.55 5.19 14.32
C ARG A 290 13.81 6.15 15.47
N VAL A 291 13.07 7.25 15.51
CA VAL A 291 13.07 8.12 16.69
C VAL A 291 12.76 7.30 17.93
N ASP A 292 13.47 7.57 19.02
CA ASP A 292 13.21 6.87 20.27
C ASP A 292 11.88 7.32 20.89
N LYS A 293 11.41 6.53 21.87
CA LYS A 293 10.15 6.79 22.55
C LYS A 293 10.15 8.15 23.25
N PHE A 294 11.28 8.58 23.82
CA PHE A 294 11.38 9.84 24.56
C PHE A 294 11.17 11.04 23.62
N LEU A 295 11.83 11.04 22.46
CA LEU A 295 11.64 12.06 21.44
C LEU A 295 10.23 12.03 20.85
N ALA A 296 9.69 10.84 20.58
CA ALA A 296 8.31 10.69 20.13
C ALA A 296 7.31 11.28 21.14
N ASP A 297 7.50 11.04 22.43
CA ASP A 297 6.66 11.58 23.50
C ASP A 297 6.77 13.12 23.55
N MET A 298 7.97 13.70 23.38
CA MET A 298 8.16 15.16 23.30
C MET A 298 7.41 15.77 22.11
N ILE A 299 7.48 15.16 20.92
CA ILE A 299 6.76 15.61 19.72
C ILE A 299 5.24 15.57 19.96
N CYS A 300 4.75 14.50 20.60
CA CYS A 300 3.33 14.27 20.86
C CYS A 300 2.73 15.22 21.90
N CYS A 301 3.48 15.58 22.94
CA CYS A 301 3.02 16.46 24.03
C CYS A 301 2.96 17.95 23.64
N GLY A 302 3.56 18.34 22.51
CA GLY A 302 3.69 19.74 22.13
C GLY A 302 2.41 20.47 21.79
N ASN A 303 2.37 21.75 22.16
CA ASN A 303 1.31 22.70 21.80
C ASN A 303 1.54 23.38 20.44
N TRP A 304 2.76 23.29 19.87
CA TRP A 304 3.09 23.77 18.52
C TRP A 304 2.58 25.20 18.19
N GLU A 305 2.78 26.13 19.12
CA GLU A 305 2.43 27.55 18.94
C GLU A 305 3.61 28.33 18.36
N PRO A 306 3.38 29.29 17.45
CA PRO A 306 4.46 30.07 16.85
C PRO A 306 5.12 30.96 17.92
N VAL A 307 6.45 31.00 17.93
CA VAL A 307 7.20 31.85 18.85
C VAL A 307 7.45 33.22 18.20
N ASP A 308 7.31 34.28 19.00
CA ASP A 308 7.74 35.64 18.68
C ASP A 308 9.25 35.71 18.83
N THR A 309 9.95 35.63 17.70
CA THR A 309 11.41 35.56 17.67
C THR A 309 12.06 36.82 18.25
N SER A 310 11.45 38.00 18.07
CA SER A 310 11.99 39.26 18.58
C SER A 310 11.92 39.31 20.09
N ARG A 311 10.75 38.98 20.66
CA ARG A 311 10.58 38.89 22.12
C ARG A 311 11.38 37.73 22.73
N ALA A 312 11.56 36.63 21.98
CA ALA A 312 12.36 35.50 22.44
C ALA A 312 13.85 35.86 22.52
N VAL A 313 14.39 36.65 21.60
CA VAL A 313 15.76 37.18 21.67
C VAL A 313 15.96 38.02 22.94
N ASP A 314 15.01 38.89 23.27
CA ASP A 314 15.08 39.70 24.49
C ASP A 314 15.00 38.85 25.76
N LEU A 315 14.13 37.82 25.77
CA LEU A 315 14.03 36.85 26.86
C LEU A 315 15.34 36.08 27.06
N ILE A 316 15.97 35.61 25.97
CA ILE A 316 17.26 34.93 26.02
C ILE A 316 18.32 35.84 26.66
N LYS A 317 18.44 37.09 26.21
CA LYS A 317 19.41 38.06 26.76
C LYS A 317 19.16 38.32 28.25
N ALA A 318 17.89 38.44 28.65
CA ALA A 318 17.52 38.64 30.06
C ALA A 318 17.94 37.45 30.93
N ARG A 319 17.66 36.21 30.50
CA ARG A 319 18.04 35.00 31.24
C ARG A 319 19.54 34.76 31.30
N VAL A 320 20.28 35.03 30.23
CA VAL A 320 21.75 34.98 30.25
C VAL A 320 22.30 35.95 31.31
N LYS A 321 21.77 37.17 31.37
CA LYS A 321 22.19 38.17 32.37
C LYS A 321 21.82 37.74 33.79
N GLY A 322 20.65 37.12 33.97
CA GLY A 322 20.15 36.61 35.25
C GLY A 322 20.77 35.27 35.69
N ARG A 323 21.52 34.58 34.82
CA ARG A 323 21.99 33.19 35.02
C ARG A 323 20.85 32.20 35.28
N GLU A 324 19.71 32.42 34.64
CA GLU A 324 18.54 31.56 34.70
C GLU A 324 18.52 30.59 33.51
N GLU A 325 18.02 29.38 33.72
CA GLU A 325 17.86 28.37 32.67
C GLU A 325 16.40 28.27 32.20
N PHE A 326 16.19 27.72 31.01
CA PHE A 326 14.84 27.39 30.53
C PHE A 326 14.39 26.07 31.14
N ILE A 327 13.20 26.06 31.75
CA ILE A 327 12.61 24.85 32.33
C ILE A 327 11.75 24.21 31.25
N TYR A 328 12.10 22.97 30.90
CA TYR A 328 11.36 22.16 29.93
C TYR A 328 10.60 21.06 30.66
N VAL A 329 9.29 20.98 30.46
CA VAL A 329 8.42 19.91 30.94
C VAL A 329 8.00 19.09 29.74
N ASN A 330 8.30 17.79 29.73
CA ASN A 330 8.07 16.90 28.59
C ASN A 330 8.67 17.43 27.27
N GLY A 331 9.81 18.11 27.36
CA GLY A 331 10.45 18.73 26.21
C GLY A 331 9.82 20.04 25.75
N TRP A 332 8.96 20.71 26.53
CA TRP A 332 8.39 22.01 26.15
C TRP A 332 8.56 23.05 27.26
N CYS A 333 8.95 24.27 26.86
CA CYS A 333 9.06 25.41 27.75
C CYS A 333 7.89 26.37 27.51
N ASN A 334 7.17 26.71 28.59
CA ASN A 334 6.02 27.62 28.55
C ASN A 334 6.42 29.10 28.61
N ASP A 335 7.70 29.40 28.82
CA ASP A 335 8.19 30.77 28.97
C ASP A 335 8.35 31.48 27.61
N TRP A 336 8.36 30.73 26.50
CA TRP A 336 8.54 31.29 25.17
C TRP A 336 7.37 32.21 24.80
N PRO A 337 7.64 33.42 24.30
CA PRO A 337 6.58 34.35 23.94
C PRO A 337 5.87 33.87 22.67
N VAL A 338 4.56 33.65 22.77
CA VAL A 338 3.74 33.23 21.61
C VAL A 338 3.48 34.43 20.69
N ALA A 339 3.69 34.23 19.39
CA ALA A 339 3.37 35.18 18.34
C ALA A 339 1.87 35.15 17.98
N LYS A 340 1.30 36.31 17.67
CA LYS A 340 -0.08 36.42 17.14
C LYS A 340 -0.07 36.26 15.61
N ASP A 341 0.35 35.09 15.13
CA ASP A 341 0.45 34.76 13.71
C ASP A 341 -0.40 33.51 13.40
N GLU A 342 -1.63 33.74 12.93
CA GLU A 342 -2.59 32.67 12.66
C GLU A 342 -2.17 31.78 11.48
N GLU A 343 -1.42 32.30 10.52
CA GLU A 343 -0.97 31.51 9.37
C GLU A 343 0.14 30.54 9.78
N ARG A 344 1.14 31.01 10.55
CA ARG A 344 2.17 30.13 11.14
C ARG A 344 1.55 29.12 12.09
N LYS A 345 0.55 29.52 12.88
CA LYS A 345 -0.16 28.64 13.80
C LYS A 345 -0.85 27.49 13.07
N GLU A 346 -1.57 27.78 11.99
CA GLU A 346 -2.25 26.75 11.21
C GLU A 346 -1.26 25.78 10.54
N ILE A 347 -0.13 26.29 10.03
CA ILE A 347 0.91 25.43 9.43
C ILE A 347 1.59 24.55 10.49
N LEU A 348 1.92 25.11 11.66
CA LEU A 348 2.48 24.35 12.78
C LEU A 348 1.50 23.28 13.27
N ARG A 349 0.20 23.57 13.31
CA ARG A 349 -0.85 22.58 13.63
C ARG A 349 -0.83 21.42 12.63
N GLN A 350 -0.85 21.71 11.33
CA GLN A 350 -0.79 20.67 10.30
C GLN A 350 0.52 19.87 10.35
N PHE A 351 1.65 20.55 10.61
CA PHE A 351 2.95 19.91 10.76
C PHE A 351 3.00 18.98 11.97
N ALA A 352 2.47 19.43 13.10
CA ALA A 352 2.33 18.65 14.31
C ALA A 352 1.47 17.39 14.07
N GLU A 353 0.33 17.52 13.41
CA GLU A 353 -0.54 16.37 13.09
C GLU A 353 0.21 15.30 12.28
N VAL A 354 0.99 15.72 11.29
CA VAL A 354 1.79 14.82 10.45
C VAL A 354 2.88 14.11 11.27
N LEU A 355 3.60 14.83 12.13
CA LEU A 355 4.64 14.24 12.97
C LEU A 355 4.07 13.33 14.06
N LYS A 356 2.98 13.74 14.73
CA LYS A 356 2.28 12.96 15.75
C LYS A 356 1.74 11.65 15.17
N SER A 357 1.15 11.70 13.98
CA SER A 357 0.74 10.51 13.24
C SER A 357 1.93 9.60 12.92
N SER A 358 3.04 10.16 12.47
CA SER A 358 4.26 9.39 12.16
C SER A 358 4.88 8.74 13.39
N CYS A 359 4.86 9.41 14.54
CA CYS A 359 5.31 8.86 15.82
C CYS A 359 4.40 7.72 16.29
N SER A 360 3.08 7.93 16.23
CA SER A 360 2.09 6.92 16.63
C SER A 360 2.15 5.66 15.75
N ASN A 361 2.51 5.83 14.48
CA ASN A 361 2.66 4.75 13.52
C ASN A 361 4.07 4.12 13.50
N ASP A 362 5.02 4.66 14.28
CA ASP A 362 6.42 4.22 14.30
C ASP A 362 7.10 4.31 12.91
N THR A 363 6.79 5.38 12.16
CA THR A 363 7.27 5.62 10.79
C THR A 363 8.23 6.79 10.65
N LEU A 364 8.56 7.50 11.74
CA LEU A 364 9.46 8.66 11.72
C LEU A 364 10.93 8.20 11.86
N PRO A 365 11.76 8.28 10.82
CA PRO A 365 13.18 7.90 10.93
C PRO A 365 14.01 8.99 11.61
N CYS A 366 15.07 8.58 12.31
CA CYS A 366 16.06 9.51 12.88
C CYS A 366 16.65 10.43 11.83
N SER A 367 16.96 9.91 10.62
CA SER A 367 17.56 10.71 9.56
C SER A 367 16.68 11.88 9.14
N LEU A 368 15.35 11.71 9.07
CA LEU A 368 14.43 12.82 8.80
C LEU A 368 14.39 13.81 9.95
N TRP A 369 14.41 13.32 11.19
CA TRP A 369 14.47 14.19 12.36
C TRP A 369 15.76 15.02 12.41
N ASP A 370 16.91 14.38 12.24
CA ASP A 370 18.22 15.02 12.21
C ASP A 370 18.26 16.10 11.11
N TRP A 371 17.76 15.78 9.91
CA TRP A 371 17.63 16.76 8.83
C TRP A 371 16.70 17.93 9.18
N LEU A 372 15.58 17.68 9.86
CA LEU A 372 14.68 18.75 10.32
C LEU A 372 15.38 19.69 11.30
N ILE A 373 16.20 19.12 12.20
CA ILE A 373 16.99 19.91 13.16
C ILE A 373 18.06 20.73 12.44
N ASP A 374 18.84 20.11 11.55
CA ASP A 374 19.87 20.79 10.75
C ASP A 374 19.25 21.94 9.93
N TYR A 375 18.13 21.68 9.25
CA TYR A 375 17.40 22.71 8.49
C TYR A 375 16.89 23.82 9.42
N THR A 376 16.42 23.46 10.62
CA THR A 376 15.95 24.46 11.59
C THR A 376 17.09 25.33 12.08
N GLU A 377 18.24 24.75 12.40
CA GLU A 377 19.44 25.48 12.81
C GLU A 377 19.92 26.45 11.73
N GLU A 378 19.89 26.05 10.45
CA GLU A 378 20.27 26.91 9.32
C GLU A 378 19.31 28.07 9.05
N ASN A 379 18.02 27.93 9.41
CA ASN A 379 16.96 28.87 9.02
C ASN A 379 16.37 29.68 10.20
N VAL A 380 16.67 29.32 11.44
CA VAL A 380 16.27 30.10 12.62
C VAL A 380 17.11 31.38 12.71
N ASN A 381 16.46 32.53 12.63
CA ASN A 381 17.11 33.82 12.77
C ASN A 381 16.90 34.40 14.18
N LEU A 382 17.93 34.30 15.02
CA LEU A 382 17.98 34.88 16.35
C LEU A 382 19.08 35.95 16.41
N PRO A 383 18.82 37.18 15.94
CA PRO A 383 19.83 38.21 15.84
C PRO A 383 20.42 38.56 17.21
N HIS A 384 21.75 38.72 17.25
CA HIS A 384 22.50 39.07 18.47
C HIS A 384 22.43 38.02 19.61
N VAL A 385 22.08 36.76 19.31
CA VAL A 385 22.20 35.63 20.24
C VAL A 385 23.41 34.77 19.82
N PRO A 386 24.47 34.71 20.63
CA PRO A 386 25.58 33.79 20.39
C PRO A 386 25.16 32.31 20.39
N GLY A 387 25.63 31.54 19.40
CA GLY A 387 25.31 30.10 19.28
C GLY A 387 25.68 29.27 20.51
N CYS A 388 26.76 29.65 21.23
CA CYS A 388 27.17 28.96 22.45
C CYS A 388 26.11 28.96 23.57
N TYR A 389 25.18 29.92 23.58
CA TYR A 389 24.06 29.92 24.53
C TYR A 389 22.99 28.90 24.11
N LEU A 390 22.71 28.79 22.81
CA LEU A 390 21.78 27.81 22.26
C LEU A 390 22.29 26.37 22.48
N ASP A 391 23.60 26.15 22.30
CA ASP A 391 24.27 24.87 22.56
C ASP A 391 24.15 24.47 24.03
N ARG A 392 24.44 25.41 24.94
CA ARG A 392 24.40 25.18 26.39
C ARG A 392 23.02 24.70 26.85
N TRP A 393 21.95 25.22 26.24
CA TRP A 393 20.58 24.83 26.57
C TRP A 393 20.04 23.69 25.69
N SER A 394 20.87 23.11 24.82
CA SER A 394 20.45 22.08 23.88
C SER A 394 19.21 22.50 23.07
N PHE A 395 19.14 23.77 22.68
CA PHE A 395 17.97 24.38 22.03
C PHE A 395 17.49 23.58 20.82
N PHE A 396 18.41 23.20 19.93
CA PHE A 396 18.13 22.43 18.72
C PHE A 396 17.90 20.94 18.95
N LYS A 397 18.12 20.43 20.18
CA LYS A 397 17.73 19.04 20.52
C LYS A 397 16.23 18.92 20.84
N ASN A 398 15.52 20.04 20.90
CA ASN A 398 14.16 20.12 21.35
C ASN A 398 13.20 20.41 20.17
N PRO A 399 12.11 19.64 19.98
CA PRO A 399 11.12 19.88 18.92
C PRO A 399 10.59 21.32 18.85
N GLN A 400 10.50 22.01 19.99
CA GLN A 400 9.98 23.37 20.08
C GLN A 400 10.82 24.38 19.29
N CYS A 401 12.08 24.09 18.95
CA CYS A 401 12.89 24.99 18.12
C CYS A 401 12.26 25.25 16.74
N ILE A 402 11.49 24.30 16.19
CA ILE A 402 10.78 24.44 14.91
C ILE A 402 9.74 25.57 14.98
N CYS A 403 9.19 25.85 16.16
CA CYS A 403 8.22 26.93 16.38
C CYS A 403 8.81 28.34 16.19
N PHE A 404 10.13 28.47 16.04
CA PHE A 404 10.82 29.72 15.75
C PHE A 404 10.96 30.01 14.25
N LEU A 405 10.70 29.02 13.39
CA LEU A 405 10.84 29.19 11.95
C LEU A 405 9.82 30.18 11.38
N ASP A 406 10.25 30.92 10.36
CA ASP A 406 9.37 31.80 9.62
C ASP A 406 8.34 31.02 8.78
N LEU A 407 7.36 31.74 8.25
CA LEU A 407 6.28 31.14 7.46
C LEU A 407 6.80 30.38 6.22
N LYS A 408 7.84 30.89 5.55
CA LYS A 408 8.36 30.30 4.30
C LYS A 408 9.05 28.97 4.59
N SER A 409 9.90 28.94 5.61
CA SER A 409 10.58 27.73 6.09
C SER A 409 9.58 26.71 6.61
N LEU A 410 8.55 27.13 7.36
CA LEU A 410 7.48 26.24 7.82
C LEU A 410 6.69 25.61 6.65
N LYS A 411 6.33 26.39 5.62
CA LYS A 411 5.68 25.88 4.40
C LYS A 411 6.56 24.83 3.71
N TYR A 412 7.84 25.13 3.57
CA TYR A 412 8.80 24.23 2.92
C TYR A 412 8.93 22.89 3.65
N ILE A 413 9.16 22.90 4.98
CA ILE A 413 9.32 21.64 5.73
C ILE A 413 8.00 20.86 5.80
N LEU A 414 6.84 21.53 5.85
CA LEU A 414 5.55 20.85 5.84
C LEU A 414 5.33 20.12 4.51
N GLU A 415 5.58 20.78 3.39
CA GLU A 415 5.49 20.16 2.08
C GLU A 415 6.48 18.99 1.96
N TYR A 416 7.72 19.17 2.40
CA TYR A 416 8.74 18.14 2.38
C TYR A 416 8.34 16.91 3.21
N VAL A 417 7.95 17.09 4.48
CA VAL A 417 7.58 15.98 5.37
C VAL A 417 6.32 15.26 4.89
N LYS A 418 5.30 15.98 4.38
CA LYS A 418 4.08 15.36 3.82
C LYS A 418 4.39 14.38 2.68
N GLN A 419 5.43 14.62 1.88
CA GLN A 419 5.82 13.72 0.79
C GLN A 419 6.26 12.33 1.26
N PHE A 420 6.62 12.16 2.55
CA PHE A 420 7.26 10.94 3.06
C PHE A 420 6.49 10.23 4.16
N THR A 421 5.43 10.82 4.68
CA THR A 421 4.70 10.31 5.86
C THR A 421 3.30 9.81 5.53
N THR A 422 2.78 10.07 4.33
CA THR A 422 1.42 9.68 3.94
C THR A 422 1.41 8.70 2.77
N ASP A 423 0.72 7.58 2.93
CA ASP A 423 0.40 6.64 1.86
C ASP A 423 -1.11 6.49 1.73
N VAL A 424 -1.67 7.13 0.70
CA VAL A 424 -3.11 7.13 0.43
C VAL A 424 -3.69 5.73 0.22
N ARG A 425 -2.87 4.77 -0.24
CA ARG A 425 -3.34 3.40 -0.53
C ARG A 425 -3.87 2.71 0.72
N THR A 426 -3.26 2.96 1.88
CA THR A 426 -3.63 2.32 3.13
C THR A 426 -5.04 2.72 3.56
N GLY A 427 -5.35 4.02 3.55
CA GLY A 427 -6.68 4.51 3.89
C GLY A 427 -7.77 3.99 2.96
N LEU A 428 -7.50 4.00 1.65
CA LEU A 428 -8.44 3.51 0.63
C LEU A 428 -8.73 2.01 0.79
N VAL A 429 -7.69 1.19 0.94
CA VAL A 429 -7.86 -0.26 1.10
C VAL A 429 -8.60 -0.59 2.40
N LEU A 430 -8.27 0.07 3.51
CA LEU A 430 -8.99 -0.14 4.78
C LEU A 430 -10.46 0.27 4.65
N ALA A 431 -10.76 1.40 4.03
CA ALA A 431 -12.13 1.83 3.79
C ALA A 431 -12.92 0.83 2.93
N VAL A 432 -12.30 0.25 1.90
CA VAL A 432 -12.90 -0.81 1.08
C VAL A 432 -13.12 -2.09 1.88
N VAL A 433 -12.13 -2.52 2.66
CA VAL A 433 -12.22 -3.72 3.52
C VAL A 433 -13.32 -3.55 4.57
N ASP A 434 -13.41 -2.40 5.22
CA ASP A 434 -14.41 -2.13 6.25
C ASP A 434 -15.81 -2.02 5.64
N ARG A 435 -15.95 -1.37 4.48
CA ARG A 435 -17.23 -1.26 3.74
C ARG A 435 -17.76 -2.63 3.32
N LEU A 436 -16.91 -3.46 2.70
CA LEU A 436 -17.31 -4.80 2.25
C LEU A 436 -17.44 -5.78 3.42
N GLY A 437 -16.62 -5.60 4.46
CA GLY A 437 -16.72 -6.33 5.72
C GLY A 437 -18.05 -6.08 6.41
N ALA A 438 -18.51 -4.83 6.49
CA ALA A 438 -19.81 -4.47 7.05
C ALA A 438 -20.98 -5.13 6.30
N LYS A 439 -20.87 -5.27 4.97
CA LYS A 439 -21.87 -6.00 4.16
C LYS A 439 -21.86 -7.52 4.37
N SER A 440 -20.79 -8.05 4.98
CA SER A 440 -20.65 -9.48 5.29
C SER A 440 -21.03 -9.83 6.73
N LEU A 441 -21.52 -8.87 7.51
CA LEU A 441 -21.97 -9.10 8.87
C LEU A 441 -23.35 -9.77 8.87
N VAL A 442 -23.49 -10.82 9.67
CA VAL A 442 -24.73 -11.58 9.82
C VAL A 442 -25.12 -11.54 11.29
N ASN A 443 -26.36 -11.12 11.57
CA ASN A 443 -26.88 -11.05 12.94
C ASN A 443 -27.33 -12.43 13.43
N GLU A 444 -27.88 -13.20 12.50
CA GLU A 444 -28.61 -14.43 12.76
C GLU A 444 -27.70 -15.66 12.77
N ARG A 445 -27.98 -16.54 13.72
CA ARG A 445 -27.44 -17.89 13.74
C ARG A 445 -28.33 -18.82 12.95
N ILE A 446 -27.69 -19.77 12.28
CA ILE A 446 -28.35 -20.94 11.73
C ILE A 446 -27.58 -22.13 12.30
N ASP A 447 -28.28 -23.01 13.00
CA ASP A 447 -27.71 -24.24 13.54
C ASP A 447 -28.26 -25.45 12.75
N LEU A 448 -27.77 -26.65 13.02
CA LEU A 448 -28.18 -27.85 12.31
C LEU A 448 -28.72 -28.93 13.26
N GLU A 449 -29.70 -29.68 12.78
CA GLU A 449 -30.12 -30.90 13.45
C GLU A 449 -29.11 -32.03 13.21
N ARG A 450 -28.71 -32.70 14.29
CA ARG A 450 -27.75 -33.81 14.24
C ARG A 450 -28.34 -35.01 13.52
N GLY A 451 -27.77 -35.37 12.38
CA GLY A 451 -28.19 -36.52 11.57
C GLY A 451 -29.47 -36.27 10.76
N GLY A 452 -29.97 -35.03 10.75
CA GLY A 452 -31.06 -34.56 9.90
C GLY A 452 -30.59 -33.54 8.87
N LEU A 453 -31.52 -33.05 8.06
CA LEU A 453 -31.32 -31.98 7.06
C LEU A 453 -31.99 -30.67 7.48
N ASN A 454 -32.40 -30.57 8.74
CA ASN A 454 -33.13 -29.40 9.24
C ASN A 454 -32.17 -28.26 9.60
N LEU A 455 -32.47 -27.09 9.06
CA LEU A 455 -31.89 -25.81 9.46
C LEU A 455 -32.64 -25.30 10.69
N LEU A 456 -31.89 -24.90 11.71
CA LEU A 456 -32.39 -24.42 12.99
C LEU A 456 -32.15 -22.91 13.05
N LEU A 457 -33.22 -22.12 12.93
CA LEU A 457 -33.13 -20.65 12.93
C LEU A 457 -32.88 -20.07 14.31
N ASP A 458 -32.31 -18.88 14.36
CA ASP A 458 -31.93 -18.22 15.61
C ASP A 458 -33.06 -18.18 16.66
N GLU A 459 -32.86 -18.82 17.80
CA GLU A 459 -33.84 -18.88 18.88
C GLU A 459 -34.26 -17.50 19.40
N ARG A 460 -33.41 -16.48 19.22
CA ARG A 460 -33.69 -15.10 19.66
C ARG A 460 -34.90 -14.51 18.96
N LEU A 461 -35.21 -14.99 17.75
CA LEU A 461 -36.44 -14.64 17.00
C LEU A 461 -37.72 -15.01 17.75
N LEU A 462 -37.63 -15.87 18.77
CA LEU A 462 -38.75 -16.26 19.61
C LEU A 462 -38.88 -15.48 20.91
N TYR A 463 -37.94 -14.68 21.41
CA TYR A 463 -38.07 -14.10 22.78
C TYR A 463 -37.45 -12.72 23.04
N GLU A 464 -37.27 -11.87 22.01
CA GLU A 464 -36.84 -10.45 22.13
C GLU A 464 -35.47 -10.27 22.80
N GLY A 465 -34.48 -11.08 22.43
CA GLY A 465 -33.11 -10.99 22.94
C GLY A 465 -32.26 -9.93 22.21
N GLU A 466 -31.27 -9.32 22.88
CA GLU A 466 -30.32 -8.44 22.21
C GLU A 466 -29.53 -9.19 21.12
N HIS A 467 -29.50 -8.61 19.91
CA HIS A 467 -28.85 -9.18 18.74
C HIS A 467 -27.37 -8.77 18.68
N GLY A 468 -26.47 -9.57 19.28
CA GLY A 468 -25.06 -9.51 18.92
C GLY A 468 -24.81 -10.21 17.57
N PHE A 469 -23.91 -9.65 16.75
CA PHE A 469 -23.45 -10.25 15.49
C PHE A 469 -22.83 -11.64 15.72
N ASP A 470 -23.12 -12.60 14.85
CA ASP A 470 -22.42 -13.88 14.82
C ASP A 470 -21.28 -13.86 13.79
N ASP A 471 -20.19 -13.21 14.17
CA ASP A 471 -19.02 -13.02 13.30
C ASP A 471 -18.27 -14.33 13.00
N LEU A 472 -18.44 -15.36 13.84
CA LEU A 472 -17.71 -16.63 13.73
C LEU A 472 -18.41 -17.61 12.76
N GLY A 473 -19.74 -17.51 12.60
CA GLY A 473 -20.51 -18.44 11.78
C GLY A 473 -20.41 -19.88 12.27
N THR A 474 -20.26 -20.08 13.58
CA THR A 474 -20.10 -21.41 14.18
C THR A 474 -21.43 -22.14 14.18
N VAL A 475 -21.45 -23.34 13.60
CA VAL A 475 -22.66 -24.18 13.54
C VAL A 475 -22.69 -25.07 14.78
N ARG A 476 -23.78 -25.03 15.55
CA ARG A 476 -24.05 -26.01 16.60
C ARG A 476 -24.92 -27.12 16.06
N THR A 477 -24.76 -28.32 16.62
CA THR A 477 -25.62 -29.46 16.28
C THR A 477 -26.44 -29.89 17.49
N PHE A 478 -27.75 -30.12 17.27
CA PHE A 478 -28.70 -30.49 18.32
C PHE A 478 -29.34 -31.84 18.05
N LYS A 479 -29.69 -32.58 19.09
CA LYS A 479 -30.53 -33.78 18.94
C LYS A 479 -31.98 -33.35 18.73
N SER A 480 -32.69 -34.02 17.82
CA SER A 480 -34.09 -33.77 17.46
C SER A 480 -35.03 -33.59 18.66
N THR A 481 -34.81 -34.33 19.74
CA THR A 481 -35.67 -34.35 20.93
C THR A 481 -35.48 -33.16 21.87
N GLU A 482 -34.48 -32.30 21.66
CA GLU A 482 -34.11 -31.21 22.59
C GLU A 482 -34.20 -29.81 21.95
N ILE A 483 -34.71 -29.71 20.71
CA ILE A 483 -34.72 -28.48 19.91
C ILE A 483 -35.75 -27.49 20.49
N TYR A 484 -35.28 -26.30 20.90
CA TYR A 484 -36.06 -25.19 21.46
C TYR A 484 -36.98 -25.49 22.65
N GLU A 485 -36.91 -26.67 23.28
CA GLU A 485 -37.77 -26.99 24.44
C GLU A 485 -37.57 -26.00 25.61
N HIS A 486 -36.35 -25.50 25.75
CA HIS A 486 -35.96 -24.52 26.77
C HIS A 486 -36.37 -23.07 26.46
N VAL A 487 -36.81 -22.78 25.23
CA VAL A 487 -37.16 -21.43 24.77
C VAL A 487 -38.63 -21.18 25.02
N ILE A 488 -38.98 -20.08 25.70
CA ILE A 488 -40.38 -19.66 25.92
C ILE A 488 -40.72 -18.56 24.90
N PRO A 489 -41.55 -18.83 23.87
CA PRO A 489 -41.83 -17.84 22.84
C PRO A 489 -42.55 -16.60 23.37
N LYS A 490 -41.96 -15.42 23.19
CA LYS A 490 -42.46 -14.08 23.51
C LYS A 490 -42.14 -13.11 22.38
N GLY A 491 -43.07 -12.21 22.06
CA GLY A 491 -42.87 -11.19 21.03
C GLY A 491 -43.26 -11.63 19.61
N ASP A 492 -42.98 -10.74 18.64
CA ASP A 492 -43.35 -10.87 17.24
C ASP A 492 -42.22 -10.52 16.25
N GLU A 493 -40.96 -10.52 16.73
CA GLU A 493 -39.78 -10.16 15.94
C GLU A 493 -39.65 -11.00 14.66
N ILE A 494 -39.99 -12.30 14.72
CA ILE A 494 -40.00 -13.18 13.55
C ILE A 494 -40.87 -12.66 12.40
N VAL A 495 -42.00 -12.02 12.69
CA VAL A 495 -42.89 -11.48 11.65
C VAL A 495 -42.20 -10.34 10.91
N SER A 496 -41.53 -9.47 11.66
CA SER A 496 -40.77 -8.37 11.07
C SER A 496 -39.54 -8.88 10.32
N TRP A 497 -38.89 -9.94 10.84
CA TRP A 497 -37.73 -10.57 10.24
C TRP A 497 -38.03 -11.27 8.91
N VAL A 498 -39.12 -12.05 8.82
CA VAL A 498 -39.57 -12.72 7.58
C VAL A 498 -39.95 -11.69 6.51
N LEU A 499 -40.63 -10.60 6.91
CA LEU A 499 -41.04 -9.54 5.98
C LEU A 499 -39.87 -8.67 5.51
N ASP A 500 -38.78 -8.60 6.28
CA ASP A 500 -37.52 -7.97 5.88
C ASP A 500 -36.68 -8.92 5.00
N CYS A 501 -37.30 -9.46 3.94
CA CYS A 501 -36.61 -10.31 2.97
C CYS A 501 -36.00 -9.44 1.86
N PRO A 502 -34.66 -9.42 1.70
CA PRO A 502 -34.03 -8.69 0.61
C PRO A 502 -34.27 -9.40 -0.72
N GLU A 503 -34.17 -8.64 -1.83
CA GLU A 503 -34.14 -9.23 -3.17
C GLU A 503 -32.93 -10.16 -3.34
N ILE A 504 -33.16 -11.32 -3.97
CA ILE A 504 -32.12 -12.33 -4.19
C ILE A 504 -31.46 -12.08 -5.55
N ASP A 505 -30.19 -11.64 -5.52
CA ASP A 505 -29.36 -11.53 -6.72
C ASP A 505 -28.78 -12.91 -7.10
N THR A 506 -29.22 -13.45 -8.22
CA THR A 506 -28.78 -14.77 -8.72
C THR A 506 -27.28 -14.82 -9.04
N ASN A 507 -26.70 -13.70 -9.48
CA ASN A 507 -25.26 -13.62 -9.73
C ASN A 507 -24.50 -13.68 -8.41
N PHE A 508 -24.97 -12.98 -7.38
CA PHE A 508 -24.36 -13.03 -6.04
C PHE A 508 -24.39 -14.45 -5.47
N VAL A 509 -25.51 -15.17 -5.58
CA VAL A 509 -25.61 -16.56 -5.13
C VAL A 509 -24.59 -17.45 -5.83
N SER A 510 -24.47 -17.34 -7.17
CA SER A 510 -23.46 -18.06 -7.94
C SER A 510 -22.04 -17.78 -7.44
N GLN A 511 -21.73 -16.51 -7.19
CA GLN A 511 -20.40 -16.10 -6.72
C GLN A 511 -20.08 -16.62 -5.31
N VAL A 512 -21.05 -16.66 -4.41
CA VAL A 512 -20.88 -17.24 -3.06
C VAL A 512 -20.67 -18.75 -3.17
N ALA A 513 -21.49 -19.44 -3.95
CA ALA A 513 -21.42 -20.89 -4.15
C ALA A 513 -20.08 -21.34 -4.78
N GLU A 514 -19.53 -20.56 -5.70
CA GLU A 514 -18.22 -20.81 -6.33
C GLU A 514 -17.04 -20.29 -5.47
N GLY A 515 -17.35 -19.48 -4.45
CA GLY A 515 -16.37 -18.84 -3.59
C GLY A 515 -15.53 -17.77 -4.28
N VAL A 516 -16.12 -17.06 -5.23
CA VAL A 516 -15.52 -15.96 -6.00
C VAL A 516 -16.11 -14.59 -5.65
N HIS A 517 -17.02 -14.52 -4.68
CA HIS A 517 -17.56 -13.24 -4.20
C HIS A 517 -16.43 -12.29 -3.72
N ASN A 518 -16.39 -11.04 -4.21
CA ASN A 518 -15.29 -10.08 -4.00
C ASN A 518 -13.95 -10.44 -4.65
N LEU A 519 -13.86 -11.41 -5.57
CA LEU A 519 -12.59 -11.83 -6.17
C LEU A 519 -11.85 -10.67 -6.85
N GLU A 520 -12.57 -9.87 -7.62
CA GLU A 520 -12.01 -8.75 -8.39
C GLU A 520 -11.29 -7.75 -7.48
N ILE A 521 -11.98 -7.26 -6.46
CA ILE A 521 -11.41 -6.29 -5.51
C ILE A 521 -10.32 -6.92 -4.65
N TRP A 522 -10.48 -8.20 -4.29
CA TRP A 522 -9.46 -8.95 -3.56
C TRP A 522 -8.15 -9.04 -4.35
N LEU A 523 -8.22 -9.40 -5.64
CA LEU A 523 -7.06 -9.47 -6.53
C LEU A 523 -6.44 -8.09 -6.75
N ALA A 524 -7.27 -7.04 -6.88
CA ALA A 524 -6.78 -5.67 -6.97
C ALA A 524 -5.93 -5.29 -5.74
N VAL A 525 -6.41 -5.59 -4.53
CA VAL A 525 -5.67 -5.32 -3.29
C VAL A 525 -4.44 -6.21 -3.17
N LEU A 526 -4.51 -7.50 -3.53
CA LEU A 526 -3.34 -8.39 -3.56
C LEU A 526 -2.21 -7.82 -4.43
N ARG A 527 -2.55 -7.25 -5.59
CA ARG A 527 -1.55 -6.59 -6.46
C ARG A 527 -0.92 -5.39 -5.78
N ILE A 528 -1.69 -4.57 -5.07
CA ILE A 528 -1.16 -3.45 -4.27
C ILE A 528 -0.21 -3.96 -3.17
N VAL A 529 -0.57 -5.06 -2.49
CA VAL A 529 0.27 -5.71 -1.46
C VAL A 529 1.60 -6.19 -2.06
N ARG A 530 1.55 -6.97 -3.15
CA ARG A 530 2.75 -7.45 -3.85
C ARG A 530 3.62 -6.31 -4.39
N SER A 531 2.99 -5.26 -4.92
CA SER A 531 3.69 -4.03 -5.35
C SER A 531 4.45 -3.36 -4.21
N THR A 532 3.81 -3.28 -3.04
CA THR A 532 4.39 -2.69 -1.83
C THR A 532 5.55 -3.53 -1.32
N ALA A 533 5.44 -4.85 -1.31
CA ALA A 533 6.54 -5.74 -0.95
C ALA A 533 7.74 -5.63 -1.93
N ARG A 534 7.48 -5.63 -3.26
CA ARG A 534 8.54 -5.41 -4.27
C ARG A 534 9.26 -4.07 -4.11
N LYS A 535 8.52 -3.01 -3.79
CA LYS A 535 9.10 -1.68 -3.52
C LYS A 535 10.01 -1.70 -2.30
N GLU A 536 9.66 -2.47 -1.27
CA GLU A 536 10.48 -2.64 -0.07
C GLU A 536 11.88 -3.15 -0.42
N VAL A 537 11.96 -4.25 -1.19
CA VAL A 537 13.24 -4.81 -1.69
C VAL A 537 14.02 -3.77 -2.49
N SER A 538 13.35 -3.02 -3.37
CA SER A 538 13.98 -1.96 -4.15
C SER A 538 14.54 -0.83 -3.27
N TYR A 539 13.82 -0.45 -2.21
CA TYR A 539 14.26 0.60 -1.30
C TYR A 539 15.46 0.16 -0.46
N TYR A 540 15.44 -1.06 0.08
CA TYR A 540 16.56 -1.61 0.81
C TYR A 540 17.81 -1.76 -0.06
N SER A 541 17.67 -2.27 -1.29
CA SER A 541 18.79 -2.36 -2.24
C SER A 541 19.37 -0.97 -2.56
N LYS A 542 18.51 0.04 -2.76
CA LYS A 542 18.97 1.43 -2.99
C LYS A 542 19.68 2.00 -1.77
N ARG A 543 19.14 1.77 -0.57
CA ARG A 543 19.73 2.22 0.69
C ARG A 543 21.12 1.63 0.89
N ASP A 544 21.29 0.33 0.65
CA ASP A 544 22.58 -0.35 0.78
C ASP A 544 23.63 0.22 -0.18
N LYS A 545 23.25 0.48 -1.44
CA LYS A 545 24.12 1.17 -2.42
C LYS A 545 24.51 2.58 -1.96
N LEU A 546 23.53 3.36 -1.46
CA LEU A 546 23.77 4.71 -0.97
C LEU A 546 24.68 4.72 0.26
N GLN A 547 24.48 3.79 1.20
CA GLN A 547 25.30 3.67 2.40
C GLN A 547 26.72 3.24 2.06
N THR A 548 26.88 2.27 1.17
CA THR A 548 28.19 1.83 0.68
C THR A 548 28.93 3.00 0.03
N TYR A 549 28.25 3.77 -0.82
CA TYR A 549 28.83 4.97 -1.41
C TYR A 549 29.19 6.03 -0.36
N ALA A 550 28.33 6.28 0.62
CA ALA A 550 28.58 7.25 1.69
C ALA A 550 29.80 6.86 2.55
N ASN A 551 30.00 5.57 2.79
CA ASN A 551 31.17 5.04 3.49
C ASN A 551 32.44 5.25 2.65
N MET A 552 32.40 4.91 1.35
CA MET A 552 33.53 5.11 0.44
C MET A 552 33.87 6.60 0.25
N LEU A 553 32.88 7.49 0.23
CA LEU A 553 33.09 8.94 0.24
C LEU A 553 33.78 9.39 1.54
N GLY A 554 33.41 8.82 2.69
CA GLY A 554 34.09 9.07 3.96
C GLY A 554 35.55 8.60 3.97
N GLU A 555 35.85 7.47 3.32
CA GLU A 555 37.24 7.03 3.12
C GLU A 555 38.02 8.02 2.26
N ALA A 556 37.42 8.54 1.19
CA ALA A 556 38.05 9.56 0.35
C ALA A 556 38.28 10.87 1.13
N GLU A 557 37.32 11.31 1.95
CA GLU A 557 37.47 12.49 2.81
C GLU A 557 38.62 12.30 3.82
N ALA A 558 38.69 11.12 4.45
CA ALA A 558 39.76 10.78 5.38
C ALA A 558 41.15 10.77 4.72
N LEU A 559 41.24 10.41 3.44
CA LEU A 559 42.50 10.53 2.67
C LEU A 559 42.91 11.98 2.48
N CYS A 560 41.96 12.88 2.17
CA CYS A 560 42.22 14.32 2.09
C CYS A 560 42.69 14.88 3.45
N ASP A 561 41.97 14.56 4.52
CA ASP A 561 42.30 15.01 5.88
C ASP A 561 43.68 14.51 6.34
N LYS A 562 44.03 13.26 5.98
CA LYS A 562 45.35 12.71 6.28
C LYS A 562 46.45 13.45 5.52
N GLU A 563 46.23 13.77 4.25
CA GLU A 563 47.17 14.57 3.45
C GLU A 563 47.36 15.98 4.03
N ASP A 564 46.28 16.60 4.53
CA ASP A 564 46.35 17.92 5.17
C ASP A 564 47.10 17.91 6.51
N LYS A 565 47.03 16.80 7.25
CA LYS A 565 47.72 16.62 8.54
C LYS A 565 49.19 16.24 8.39
N TRP A 566 49.59 15.53 7.33
CA TRP A 566 50.94 14.98 7.18
C TRP A 566 51.96 15.94 6.56
N ARG A 567 51.54 17.02 5.86
CA ARG A 567 52.47 17.86 5.09
C ARG A 567 52.29 19.36 5.36
N ASN A 568 53.41 20.07 5.51
CA ASN A 568 53.43 21.54 5.52
C ASN A 568 52.70 22.08 4.27
N ALA A 569 52.06 23.26 4.36
CA ALA A 569 51.24 23.81 3.26
C ALA A 569 51.96 23.88 1.89
N TYR A 570 53.30 24.01 1.90
CA TYR A 570 54.17 24.02 0.72
C TYR A 570 54.48 22.64 0.10
N GLN A 571 54.19 21.54 0.79
CA GLN A 571 54.52 20.15 0.37
C GLN A 571 53.29 19.27 0.11
N ARG A 572 52.08 19.81 0.25
CA ARG A 572 50.82 19.07 0.05
C ARG A 572 50.77 18.46 -1.36
N SER A 573 50.56 17.15 -1.45
CA SER A 573 50.27 16.51 -2.72
C SER A 573 48.89 16.98 -3.21
N ARG A 574 48.66 16.98 -4.52
CA ARG A 574 47.29 17.07 -5.04
C ARG A 574 46.50 15.86 -4.55
N TYR A 575 45.33 16.08 -3.94
CA TYR A 575 44.46 15.01 -3.47
C TYR A 575 44.18 14.00 -4.60
N ALA A 576 44.05 14.49 -5.83
CA ALA A 576 43.83 13.70 -7.02
C ALA A 576 44.93 12.65 -7.28
N LEU A 577 46.20 12.98 -7.00
CA LEU A 577 47.33 12.04 -7.11
C LEU A 577 47.29 10.99 -6.00
N THR A 578 46.91 11.40 -4.78
CA THR A 578 46.71 10.48 -3.65
C THR A 578 45.58 9.49 -3.96
N PHE A 579 44.45 9.96 -4.50
CA PHE A 579 43.35 9.10 -4.94
C PHE A 579 43.81 8.11 -6.00
N ARG A 580 44.53 8.57 -7.03
CA ARG A 580 45.07 7.70 -8.08
C ARG A 580 45.92 6.56 -7.50
N SER A 581 46.88 6.87 -6.63
CA SER A 581 47.75 5.85 -6.02
C SER A 581 46.97 4.84 -5.16
N VAL A 582 45.91 5.27 -4.48
CA VAL A 582 45.03 4.36 -3.74
C VAL A 582 44.21 3.49 -4.68
N CYS A 583 43.67 4.05 -5.77
CA CYS A 583 42.93 3.31 -6.78
C CYS A 583 43.80 2.26 -7.49
N GLU A 584 45.03 2.60 -7.87
CA GLU A 584 46.00 1.66 -8.47
C GLU A 584 46.24 0.45 -7.55
N ARG A 585 46.34 0.66 -6.24
CA ARG A 585 46.49 -0.42 -5.25
C ARG A 585 45.22 -1.22 -5.05
N ARG A 586 44.04 -0.60 -5.10
CA ARG A 586 42.76 -1.32 -4.95
C ARG A 586 42.43 -2.14 -6.19
N VAL A 587 42.86 -1.72 -7.38
CA VAL A 587 42.60 -2.46 -8.61
C VAL A 587 43.29 -3.83 -8.62
N THR A 588 44.46 -3.94 -7.99
CA THR A 588 45.21 -5.21 -7.86
C THR A 588 44.73 -6.10 -6.73
N GLN A 589 43.75 -5.65 -5.92
CA GLN A 589 43.18 -6.39 -4.81
C GLN A 589 41.73 -6.78 -5.12
N ASP A 590 41.36 -8.03 -4.83
CA ASP A 590 39.96 -8.46 -4.92
C ASP A 590 39.21 -7.98 -3.66
N ASN A 591 38.47 -6.89 -3.79
CA ASN A 591 37.74 -6.26 -2.69
C ASN A 591 36.30 -5.97 -3.12
N ALA A 592 35.34 -6.44 -2.32
CA ALA A 592 33.90 -6.24 -2.55
C ALA A 592 33.48 -4.76 -2.68
N THR A 593 34.24 -3.81 -2.11
CA THR A 593 33.94 -2.37 -2.21
C THR A 593 34.76 -1.63 -3.27
N LYS A 594 35.64 -2.32 -4.01
CA LYS A 594 36.54 -1.75 -5.03
C LYS A 594 35.79 -0.88 -6.04
N CYS A 595 34.79 -1.45 -6.71
CA CYS A 595 34.03 -0.73 -7.75
C CYS A 595 33.30 0.50 -7.21
N CYS A 596 32.86 0.45 -5.95
CA CYS A 596 32.19 1.59 -5.31
C CYS A 596 33.18 2.72 -5.03
N PHE A 597 34.37 2.40 -4.50
CA PHE A 597 35.41 3.39 -4.25
C PHE A 597 35.90 4.06 -5.54
N LEU A 598 36.09 3.28 -6.61
CA LEU A 598 36.47 3.82 -7.92
C LEU A 598 35.42 4.78 -8.48
N ASN A 599 34.14 4.45 -8.32
CA ASN A 599 33.03 5.35 -8.68
C ASN A 599 33.06 6.66 -7.89
N VAL A 600 33.24 6.60 -6.57
CA VAL A 600 33.37 7.79 -5.71
C VAL A 600 34.50 8.69 -6.20
N VAL A 601 35.70 8.14 -6.43
CA VAL A 601 36.85 8.93 -6.87
C VAL A 601 36.58 9.56 -8.25
N ARG A 602 36.01 8.80 -9.19
CA ARG A 602 35.60 9.31 -10.50
C ARG A 602 34.63 10.48 -10.37
N ASP A 603 33.57 10.31 -9.58
CA ASP A 603 32.53 11.32 -9.36
C ASP A 603 33.09 12.58 -8.72
N VAL A 604 33.95 12.43 -7.72
CA VAL A 604 34.63 13.54 -7.04
C VAL A 604 35.50 14.32 -8.02
N LEU A 605 36.32 13.64 -8.81
CA LEU A 605 37.23 14.29 -9.78
C LEU A 605 36.47 14.97 -10.92
N GLN A 606 35.37 14.39 -11.38
CA GLN A 606 34.54 14.97 -12.45
C GLN A 606 33.59 16.08 -11.97
N GLY A 607 33.45 16.28 -10.65
CA GLY A 607 32.52 17.27 -10.12
C GLY A 607 31.06 16.88 -10.31
N ALA A 608 30.74 15.58 -10.27
CA ALA A 608 29.41 15.05 -10.54
C ALA A 608 28.35 15.63 -9.59
N GLU A 609 27.14 15.86 -10.11
CA GLU A 609 26.02 16.35 -9.30
C GLU A 609 25.39 15.26 -8.42
N SER A 610 25.56 13.99 -8.79
CA SER A 610 25.03 12.85 -8.04
C SER A 610 25.89 11.59 -8.22
N PRO A 611 25.86 10.65 -7.24
CA PRO A 611 26.52 9.36 -7.31
C PRO A 611 26.15 8.54 -8.55
N ARG A 612 27.15 7.95 -9.20
CA ARG A 612 26.96 6.95 -10.25
C ARG A 612 27.25 5.54 -9.72
N PHE A 613 26.41 4.59 -10.13
CA PHE A 613 26.47 3.18 -9.70
C PHE A 613 26.76 2.23 -10.87
N GLU A 614 27.34 2.76 -11.95
CA GLU A 614 27.74 1.97 -13.12
C GLU A 614 28.88 1.02 -12.75
N VAL A 615 28.85 -0.18 -13.33
CA VAL A 615 29.94 -1.13 -13.25
C VAL A 615 30.72 -1.02 -14.56
N LEU A 616 31.85 -0.31 -14.51
CA LEU A 616 32.78 -0.21 -15.63
C LEU A 616 33.92 -1.23 -15.47
N GLN A 617 34.65 -1.45 -16.57
CA GLN A 617 35.90 -2.20 -16.51
C GLN A 617 36.96 -1.40 -15.74
N ASP A 618 37.85 -2.09 -15.01
CA ASP A 618 38.91 -1.44 -14.23
C ASP A 618 39.77 -0.48 -15.06
N LYS A 619 40.02 -0.86 -16.32
CA LYS A 619 40.77 -0.04 -17.28
C LYS A 619 40.09 1.31 -17.53
N GLU A 620 38.78 1.31 -17.73
CA GLU A 620 37.99 2.53 -17.99
C GLU A 620 37.99 3.47 -16.77
N PHE A 621 37.88 2.92 -15.56
CA PHE A 621 38.02 3.71 -14.33
C PHE A 621 39.40 4.36 -14.23
N MET A 622 40.46 3.57 -14.45
CA MET A 622 41.82 4.03 -14.25
C MET A 622 42.28 5.03 -15.32
N GLU A 623 41.82 4.90 -16.57
CA GLU A 623 42.07 5.88 -17.63
C GLU A 623 41.49 7.25 -17.24
N CYS A 624 40.21 7.28 -16.84
CA CYS A 624 39.54 8.50 -16.41
C CYS A 624 40.20 9.14 -15.18
N ILE A 625 40.50 8.35 -14.15
CA ILE A 625 41.15 8.84 -12.92
C ILE A 625 42.55 9.36 -13.22
N SER A 626 43.31 8.69 -14.09
CA SER A 626 44.67 9.11 -14.43
C SER A 626 44.69 10.45 -15.17
N GLU A 627 43.78 10.64 -16.13
CA GLU A 627 43.64 11.91 -16.86
C GLU A 627 43.34 13.07 -15.91
N LEU A 628 42.32 12.91 -15.06
CA LEU A 628 41.87 13.96 -14.14
C LEU A 628 42.83 14.21 -12.97
N SER A 629 43.66 13.23 -12.60
CA SER A 629 44.59 13.34 -11.47
C SER A 629 45.65 14.43 -11.62
N THR A 630 45.91 14.88 -12.85
CA THR A 630 46.92 15.89 -13.17
C THR A 630 46.36 17.30 -13.32
N THR A 631 45.03 17.46 -13.40
CA THR A 631 44.38 18.74 -13.74
C THR A 631 43.53 19.30 -12.61
N VAL A 632 42.87 18.44 -11.82
CA VAL A 632 41.89 18.87 -10.81
C VAL A 632 42.58 19.44 -9.55
N GLN A 633 42.13 20.61 -9.11
CA GLN A 633 42.63 21.28 -7.90
C GLN A 633 41.93 20.78 -6.61
N ASN A 634 42.61 20.93 -5.48
CA ASN A 634 42.15 20.42 -4.17
C ASN A 634 40.86 21.09 -3.68
N ASP A 635 40.65 22.38 -3.97
CA ASP A 635 39.43 23.13 -3.64
C ASP A 635 38.21 22.64 -4.43
N VAL A 636 38.41 22.30 -5.70
CA VAL A 636 37.38 21.71 -6.57
C VAL A 636 36.97 20.34 -6.04
N ILE A 637 37.93 19.52 -5.61
CA ILE A 637 37.69 18.22 -4.97
C ILE A 637 36.85 18.38 -3.70
N ARG A 638 37.22 19.29 -2.79
CA ARG A 638 36.45 19.54 -1.56
C ARG A 638 35.03 20.01 -1.86
N ARG A 639 34.84 20.94 -2.81
CA ARG A 639 33.50 21.39 -3.25
C ARG A 639 32.67 20.27 -3.87
N SER A 640 33.31 19.37 -4.62
CA SER A 640 32.68 18.19 -5.21
C SER A 640 32.20 17.22 -4.12
N MET A 641 33.07 16.90 -3.16
CA MET A 641 32.74 16.03 -2.03
C MET A 641 31.59 16.60 -1.18
N CYS A 642 31.62 17.90 -0.86
CA CYS A 642 30.55 18.56 -0.12
C CYS A 642 29.20 18.45 -0.85
N ARG A 643 29.19 18.65 -2.18
CA ARG A 643 27.97 18.49 -3.00
C ARG A 643 27.45 17.06 -2.97
N LEU A 644 28.32 16.08 -3.20
CA LEU A 644 27.95 14.66 -3.17
C LEU A 644 27.43 14.25 -1.77
N ARG A 645 28.08 14.73 -0.70
CA ARG A 645 27.67 14.49 0.68
C ARG A 645 26.28 15.06 0.97
N LYS A 646 26.01 16.30 0.56
CA LYS A 646 24.69 16.92 0.70
C LYS A 646 23.61 16.11 -0.02
N TRP A 647 23.86 15.76 -1.29
CA TRP A 647 22.93 14.95 -2.07
C TRP A 647 22.67 13.58 -1.43
N LEU A 648 23.71 12.91 -0.94
CA LEU A 648 23.61 11.62 -0.27
C LEU A 648 22.74 11.71 0.98
N ASN A 649 22.96 12.71 1.83
CA ASN A 649 22.19 12.91 3.05
C ASN A 649 20.69 13.12 2.71
N GLU A 650 20.38 14.01 1.77
CA GLU A 650 19.00 14.24 1.32
C GLU A 650 18.34 12.97 0.75
N LYS A 651 19.09 12.15 0.00
CA LYS A 651 18.55 10.89 -0.55
C LYS A 651 18.42 9.78 0.49
N LEU A 652 19.30 9.74 1.49
CA LEU A 652 19.22 8.78 2.60
C LEU A 652 18.01 9.08 3.48
N VAL A 653 17.75 10.35 3.80
CA VAL A 653 16.52 10.79 4.50
C VAL A 653 15.26 10.30 3.76
N LEU A 654 15.24 10.50 2.44
CA LEU A 654 14.13 10.09 1.59
C LEU A 654 13.97 8.57 1.50
N ILE A 655 15.05 7.80 1.43
CA ILE A 655 14.96 6.34 1.34
C ILE A 655 14.55 5.72 2.68
N ASP A 656 15.09 6.23 3.79
CA ASP A 656 14.75 5.76 5.14
C ASP A 656 13.27 5.97 5.44
N SER A 657 12.75 7.16 5.13
CA SER A 657 11.33 7.49 5.33
C SER A 657 10.43 6.60 4.46
N LYS A 658 10.83 6.35 3.20
CA LYS A 658 10.09 5.44 2.31
C LYS A 658 10.08 4.00 2.80
N ILE A 659 11.19 3.52 3.37
CA ILE A 659 11.26 2.16 3.93
C ILE A 659 10.27 2.03 5.09
N LEU A 660 10.35 2.93 6.08
CA LEU A 660 9.49 2.83 7.27
C LEU A 660 8.00 3.00 6.93
N LEU A 661 7.66 3.97 6.07
CA LEU A 661 6.29 4.14 5.59
C LEU A 661 5.80 2.90 4.84
N ASN A 662 6.62 2.32 3.95
CA ASN A 662 6.24 1.14 3.17
C ASN A 662 6.07 -0.10 4.05
N GLU A 663 6.90 -0.30 5.08
CA GLU A 663 6.75 -1.37 6.07
C GLU A 663 5.44 -1.24 6.85
N TRP A 664 5.10 -0.02 7.28
CA TRP A 664 3.83 0.25 7.97
C TRP A 664 2.64 0.02 7.05
N THR A 665 2.68 0.57 5.83
CA THR A 665 1.65 0.36 4.80
C THR A 665 1.44 -1.12 4.56
N TYR A 666 2.53 -1.86 4.34
CA TYR A 666 2.48 -3.30 4.09
C TYR A 666 1.73 -4.03 5.21
N LYS A 667 2.08 -3.78 6.48
CA LYS A 667 1.39 -4.37 7.65
C LYS A 667 -0.10 -4.05 7.70
N LYS A 668 -0.49 -2.82 7.39
CA LYS A 668 -1.90 -2.39 7.40
C LYS A 668 -2.69 -3.02 6.26
N LEU A 669 -2.10 -3.12 5.07
CA LEU A 669 -2.74 -3.73 3.91
C LEU A 669 -3.07 -5.21 4.14
N LEU A 670 -2.39 -5.91 5.06
CA LEU A 670 -2.69 -7.32 5.39
C LEU A 670 -4.11 -7.56 5.93
N ALA A 671 -4.86 -6.51 6.29
CA ALA A 671 -6.28 -6.62 6.59
C ALA A 671 -7.11 -7.11 5.40
N PHE A 672 -6.60 -7.01 4.16
CA PHE A 672 -7.31 -7.43 2.96
C PHE A 672 -7.70 -8.90 2.93
N ALA A 673 -7.01 -9.78 3.68
CA ALA A 673 -7.40 -11.18 3.80
C ALA A 673 -8.83 -11.35 4.34
N LYS A 674 -9.42 -10.33 4.97
CA LYS A 674 -10.84 -10.31 5.34
C LYS A 674 -11.76 -10.39 4.12
N LEU A 675 -11.36 -9.84 2.97
CA LEU A 675 -12.10 -9.91 1.70
C LEU A 675 -12.13 -11.33 1.11
N SER A 676 -11.30 -12.26 1.62
CA SER A 676 -11.37 -13.68 1.26
C SER A 676 -12.53 -14.42 1.94
N ALA A 677 -13.15 -13.83 2.95
CA ALA A 677 -14.24 -14.46 3.69
C ALA A 677 -15.45 -14.68 2.78
N ILE A 678 -16.04 -15.85 2.91
CA ILE A 678 -17.29 -16.25 2.28
C ILE A 678 -18.19 -16.70 3.42
N ASP A 679 -19.39 -16.14 3.48
CA ASP A 679 -20.39 -16.51 4.47
C ASP A 679 -21.65 -16.94 3.72
N ASN A 680 -21.95 -18.24 3.77
CA ASN A 680 -23.06 -18.82 3.03
C ASN A 680 -24.41 -18.32 3.56
N ARG A 681 -24.49 -17.82 4.81
CA ARG A 681 -25.74 -17.30 5.40
C ARG A 681 -26.26 -16.08 4.67
N LEU A 682 -25.38 -15.30 4.02
CA LEU A 682 -25.77 -14.17 3.18
C LEU A 682 -26.67 -14.61 2.00
N VAL A 683 -26.62 -15.88 1.62
CA VAL A 683 -27.49 -16.50 0.63
C VAL A 683 -28.63 -17.27 1.29
N VAL A 684 -28.33 -18.06 2.32
CA VAL A 684 -29.31 -18.96 2.96
C VAL A 684 -30.41 -18.18 3.68
N LEU A 685 -30.10 -17.11 4.41
CA LEU A 685 -31.10 -16.36 5.18
C LEU A 685 -32.19 -15.73 4.29
N PRO A 686 -31.87 -15.01 3.20
CA PRO A 686 -32.89 -14.53 2.26
C PRO A 686 -33.77 -15.65 1.69
N LEU A 687 -33.18 -16.79 1.33
CA LEU A 687 -33.94 -17.93 0.78
C LEU A 687 -34.89 -18.53 1.81
N VAL A 688 -34.45 -18.68 3.05
CA VAL A 688 -35.30 -19.14 4.14
C VAL A 688 -36.42 -18.16 4.43
N LYS A 689 -36.14 -16.85 4.50
CA LYS A 689 -37.16 -15.81 4.68
C LYS A 689 -38.24 -15.92 3.60
N MET A 690 -37.82 -16.05 2.34
CA MET A 690 -38.73 -16.18 1.21
C MET A 690 -39.57 -17.46 1.28
N PHE A 691 -39.01 -18.59 1.73
CA PHE A 691 -39.76 -19.84 1.92
C PHE A 691 -40.81 -19.77 3.03
N LEU A 692 -40.54 -18.96 4.07
CA LEU A 692 -41.45 -18.78 5.20
C LEU A 692 -42.55 -17.72 4.96
N GLN A 693 -42.41 -16.89 3.91
CA GLN A 693 -43.45 -15.95 3.46
C GLN A 693 -44.59 -16.69 2.75
#